data_AF-A0A085MA79-F1
#
_entry.id   AF-A0A085MA79-F1
#
_cell.length_a   1.000
_cell.length_b   1.000
_cell.length_c   1.000
_cell.angle_alpha   90.00
_cell.angle_beta   90.00
_cell.angle_gamma   90.00
#
_symmetry.space_group_name_H-M   'P 1'
#
loop_
_entity.id
_entity.type
_entity.pdbx_description
1 polymer ?
#
loop_
_entity_poly.entity_id
_entity_poly.type
_entity_poly.pdbx_seq_one_letter_code
_entity_poly.pdbx_strand_id
1 'polypeptide(L)'
;MTISYTKECATVSLGNFLRLLFRWRGSIYKILLRETLIFTFVYYLINILYWYILDEENKVKFEHVATYFSFKDLEIPLTFIMGFFVNQVYSRWSSNFKSLPWIDSMMIRVAISIHGIDERGRLLRRTLARYINLCCVIVLRDVSEVVKKRFPTWDHLVKTGIMTENEVMEYLVKSKLHKEVYMYFLPLQWACNLVHKARKEERIDSDLMMVKLVQEIMKVRNQVATLIAYHWISLPLVYTQVVTIATHSFFVTNLIAKQSTYSAGDREIETYFPAILLIQFLFYMGWLKVAEVLIIPFGEDDDDFEINYIVDRNVQVSYLMVDDHYGKIPTLARDKHWFEEVTTIPHTVASMGLKRKPFAPSTADLKVPERLQSIVRKPSTMASSERLSSTGSAASIVSLYIKGTDERGRMIRRTLVRYINLSTLFVLRDISTAVKKRFPTMEHLVHSGFITETELSIFNEKEATYGEKVYMFWLPLQWACNLVTKAKREERIESDLQYKTVRYIQEILAIRGKIGMLSMLDWVPVPLVYTQVVTIAVYSFFCLCLLSRQFSLGSKALESINVPFFVILEFIFYIGLLKVAQVLLNPFGEDDDDFELNYIIDRNLQLCYLVVDEYHGRVPPVGVTAAEPHAEPAGAQAKISHGHKRTPFKPSTAELQIPLRLQAVVEQAVSLHKRQEGQRPKMADVVGQVMRLRRIQQDLTKNNGSV
;
A
#
# COMPACT_ATOMS: atom_id res chain seq x y z
N MET A 1 20.73 -7.87 -0.81
CA MET A 1 19.80 -6.74 -0.95
C MET A 1 18.54 -7.27 -1.60
N THR A 2 17.44 -7.30 -0.84
CA THR A 2 16.10 -7.58 -1.34
C THR A 2 15.86 -6.82 -2.65
N ILE A 3 15.29 -7.50 -3.64
CA ILE A 3 15.31 -7.04 -5.02
C ILE A 3 14.13 -6.12 -5.27
N SER A 4 14.36 -4.80 -5.17
CA SER A 4 13.35 -3.83 -5.56
C SER A 4 13.24 -3.72 -7.09
N TYR A 5 12.00 -3.81 -7.59
CA TYR A 5 11.63 -3.63 -8.99
C TYR A 5 10.41 -2.70 -9.16
N THR A 6 9.94 -2.06 -8.07
CA THR A 6 8.75 -1.20 -8.02
C THR A 6 8.79 -0.09 -9.08
N LYS A 7 9.97 0.51 -9.30
CA LYS A 7 10.21 1.54 -10.32
C LYS A 7 9.93 1.06 -11.74
N GLU A 8 10.25 -0.19 -12.07
CA GLU A 8 10.04 -0.76 -13.41
C GLU A 8 8.55 -1.01 -13.68
N CYS A 9 7.74 -1.08 -12.62
CA CYS A 9 6.29 -1.25 -12.65
C CYS A 9 5.52 0.06 -12.41
N ALA A 10 6.15 1.23 -12.53
CA ALA A 10 5.49 2.53 -12.30
C ALA A 10 4.45 2.93 -13.37
N THR A 11 4.36 2.19 -14.47
CA THR A 11 3.32 2.35 -15.49
C THR A 11 2.88 0.98 -15.99
N VAL A 12 1.67 0.89 -16.53
CA VAL A 12 1.18 -0.29 -17.24
C VAL A 12 1.48 -0.14 -18.73
N SER A 13 2.49 -0.86 -19.21
CA SER A 13 2.80 -0.98 -20.64
C SER A 13 2.74 -2.44 -21.11
N LEU A 14 2.70 -2.67 -22.42
CA LEU A 14 2.71 -4.03 -22.99
C LEU A 14 3.98 -4.80 -22.58
N GLY A 15 5.11 -4.12 -22.39
CA GLY A 15 6.42 -4.76 -22.17
C GLY A 15 6.93 -4.82 -20.73
N ASN A 16 6.27 -4.19 -19.75
CA ASN A 16 6.88 -4.04 -18.41
C ASN A 16 7.09 -5.37 -17.68
N PHE A 17 6.07 -6.23 -17.60
CA PHE A 17 6.25 -7.57 -17.02
C PHE A 17 7.12 -8.50 -17.89
N LEU A 18 7.14 -8.30 -19.21
CA LEU A 18 8.05 -9.05 -20.10
C LEU A 18 9.51 -8.71 -19.81
N ARG A 19 9.83 -7.45 -19.47
CA ARG A 19 11.19 -7.05 -19.04
C ARG A 19 11.59 -7.77 -17.75
N LEU A 20 10.66 -7.93 -16.81
CA LEU A 20 10.92 -8.65 -15.55
C LEU A 20 11.32 -10.11 -15.78
N LEU A 21 10.87 -10.75 -16.87
CA LEU A 21 11.27 -12.12 -17.22
C LEU A 21 12.76 -12.26 -17.55
N PHE A 22 13.47 -11.18 -17.88
CA PHE A 22 14.90 -11.25 -18.21
C PHE A 22 15.81 -11.01 -17.00
N ARG A 23 15.24 -10.78 -15.81
CA ARG A 23 16.00 -10.58 -14.58
C ARG A 23 16.38 -11.92 -13.97
N TRP A 24 17.66 -12.10 -13.62
CA TRP A 24 18.21 -13.35 -13.09
C TRP A 24 18.19 -13.46 -11.55
N ARG A 25 18.54 -12.37 -10.86
CA ARG A 25 18.60 -12.32 -9.39
C ARG A 25 17.16 -12.37 -8.82
N GLY A 26 16.90 -13.19 -7.80
CA GLY A 26 15.56 -13.42 -7.25
C GLY A 26 14.55 -13.99 -8.26
N SER A 27 15.04 -14.60 -9.33
CA SER A 27 14.18 -15.08 -10.41
C SER A 27 13.74 -16.52 -10.21
N ILE A 28 12.64 -16.86 -10.86
CA ILE A 28 12.15 -18.24 -10.98
C ILE A 28 13.22 -19.17 -11.58
N TYR A 29 14.01 -18.68 -12.55
CA TYR A 29 15.01 -19.50 -13.23
C TYR A 29 16.17 -19.88 -12.31
N LYS A 30 16.64 -18.95 -11.48
CA LYS A 30 17.71 -19.22 -10.51
C LYS A 30 17.28 -20.30 -9.51
N ILE A 31 16.03 -20.25 -9.06
CA ILE A 31 15.51 -21.16 -8.05
C ILE A 31 15.17 -22.54 -8.64
N LEU A 32 14.63 -22.60 -9.86
CA LEU A 32 14.21 -23.85 -10.50
C LEU A 32 15.30 -24.56 -11.33
N LEU A 33 16.43 -23.92 -11.61
CA LEU A 33 17.43 -24.44 -12.55
C LEU A 33 17.81 -25.90 -12.25
N ARG A 34 18.07 -26.22 -10.97
CA ARG A 34 18.51 -27.57 -10.58
C ARG A 34 17.40 -28.59 -10.74
N GLU A 35 16.20 -28.27 -10.28
CA GLU A 35 15.02 -29.12 -10.37
C GLU A 35 14.61 -29.34 -11.83
N THR A 36 14.68 -28.31 -12.67
CA THR A 36 14.42 -28.45 -14.11
C THR A 36 15.45 -29.37 -14.77
N LEU A 37 16.75 -29.23 -14.45
CA LEU A 37 17.78 -30.13 -14.99
C LEU A 37 17.55 -31.60 -14.57
N ILE A 38 17.21 -31.84 -13.31
CA ILE A 38 16.90 -33.19 -12.80
C ILE A 38 15.64 -33.73 -13.50
N PHE A 39 14.60 -32.92 -13.60
CA PHE A 39 13.34 -33.30 -14.24
C PHE A 39 13.54 -33.68 -15.72
N THR A 40 14.26 -32.84 -16.47
CA THR A 40 14.60 -33.11 -17.88
C THR A 40 15.48 -34.34 -18.01
N PHE A 41 16.47 -34.51 -17.14
CA PHE A 41 17.33 -35.71 -17.13
C PHE A 41 16.52 -36.99 -16.92
N VAL A 42 15.64 -37.02 -15.91
CA VAL A 42 14.78 -38.18 -15.62
C VAL A 42 13.80 -38.45 -16.77
N TYR A 43 13.23 -37.40 -17.37
CA TYR A 43 12.36 -37.54 -18.53
C TYR A 43 13.05 -38.28 -19.68
N TYR A 44 14.26 -37.83 -20.06
CA TYR A 44 15.03 -38.46 -21.13
C TYR A 44 15.56 -39.83 -20.75
N LEU A 45 15.86 -40.09 -19.47
CA LEU A 45 16.23 -41.42 -19.00
C LEU A 45 15.10 -42.43 -19.21
N ILE A 46 13.86 -42.07 -18.86
CA ILE A 46 12.67 -42.91 -19.09
C ILE A 46 12.45 -43.11 -20.60
N ASN A 47 12.62 -42.04 -21.38
CA ASN A 47 12.49 -42.10 -22.84
C ASN A 47 13.50 -43.08 -23.47
N ILE A 48 14.78 -43.00 -23.07
CA ILE A 48 15.83 -43.92 -23.53
C ILE A 48 15.52 -45.36 -23.10
N LEU A 49 15.02 -45.55 -21.88
CA LEU A 49 14.63 -46.86 -21.37
C LEU A 49 13.50 -47.49 -22.22
N TYR A 50 12.51 -46.70 -22.61
CA TYR A 50 11.43 -47.15 -23.49
C TYR A 50 11.88 -47.49 -24.90
N TRP A 51 12.68 -46.64 -25.53
CA TRP A 51 13.08 -46.84 -26.93
C TRP A 51 14.18 -47.88 -27.12
N TYR A 52 15.18 -47.94 -26.23
CA TYR A 52 16.39 -48.75 -26.44
C TYR A 52 16.52 -49.98 -25.54
N ILE A 53 15.83 -50.03 -24.39
CA ILE A 53 16.04 -51.09 -23.38
C ILE A 53 14.85 -52.05 -23.29
N LEU A 54 13.61 -51.55 -23.38
CA LEU A 54 12.42 -52.38 -23.20
C LEU A 54 12.13 -53.29 -24.41
N ASP A 55 11.82 -54.56 -24.14
CA ASP A 55 11.29 -55.51 -25.12
C ASP A 55 9.83 -55.17 -25.51
N GLU A 56 9.37 -55.64 -26.67
CA GLU A 56 8.01 -55.36 -27.21
C GLU A 56 6.88 -55.70 -26.22
N GLU A 57 6.98 -56.81 -25.48
CA GLU A 57 5.98 -57.16 -24.47
C GLU A 57 5.96 -56.17 -23.29
N ASN A 58 7.12 -55.68 -22.89
CA ASN A 58 7.25 -54.73 -21.78
C ASN A 58 6.90 -53.29 -22.22
N LYS A 59 7.09 -52.93 -23.49
CA LYS A 59 6.60 -51.68 -24.07
C LYS A 59 5.07 -51.58 -23.99
N VAL A 60 4.35 -52.65 -24.34
CA VAL A 60 2.87 -52.68 -24.22
C VAL A 60 2.42 -52.52 -22.76
N LYS A 61 3.11 -53.16 -21.81
CA LYS A 61 2.83 -52.96 -20.37
C LYS A 61 3.09 -51.52 -19.93
N PHE A 62 4.18 -50.90 -20.39
CA PHE A 62 4.50 -49.50 -20.10
C PHE A 62 3.43 -48.56 -20.64
N GLU A 63 2.92 -48.79 -21.86
CA GLU A 63 1.86 -47.99 -22.49
C GLU A 63 0.54 -48.03 -21.70
N HIS A 64 0.16 -49.20 -21.18
CA HIS A 64 -0.99 -49.32 -20.28
C HIS A 64 -0.82 -48.49 -19.01
N VAL A 65 0.38 -48.48 -18.42
CA VAL A 65 0.69 -47.66 -17.24
C VAL A 65 0.66 -46.16 -17.59
N ALA A 66 1.22 -45.75 -18.72
CA ALA A 66 1.19 -44.37 -19.18
C ALA A 66 -0.25 -43.88 -19.41
N THR A 67 -1.10 -44.71 -20.02
CA THR A 67 -2.52 -44.39 -20.25
C THR A 67 -3.30 -44.32 -18.94
N TYR A 68 -3.01 -45.20 -17.98
CA TYR A 68 -3.60 -45.14 -16.65
C TYR A 68 -3.35 -43.79 -15.96
N PHE A 69 -2.12 -43.29 -16.03
CA PHE A 69 -1.77 -41.98 -15.47
C PHE A 69 -2.31 -40.80 -16.29
N SER A 70 -2.45 -40.96 -17.62
CA SER A 70 -3.01 -39.91 -18.48
C SER A 70 -4.52 -39.69 -18.28
N PHE A 71 -5.26 -40.68 -17.75
CA PHE A 71 -6.72 -40.59 -17.60
C PHE A 71 -7.17 -39.70 -16.42
N LYS A 72 -6.27 -39.32 -15.52
CA LYS A 72 -6.61 -38.55 -14.32
C LYS A 72 -6.21 -37.08 -14.45
N ASP A 73 -7.20 -36.20 -14.62
CA ASP A 73 -7.00 -34.74 -14.54
C ASP A 73 -6.82 -34.28 -13.09
N LEU A 74 -5.58 -34.32 -12.62
CA LEU A 74 -5.18 -33.82 -11.28
C LEU A 74 -4.81 -32.32 -11.28
N GLU A 75 -4.83 -31.66 -12.44
CA GLU A 75 -4.46 -30.25 -12.61
C GLU A 75 -5.38 -29.30 -11.81
N ILE A 76 -6.70 -29.55 -11.85
CA ILE A 76 -7.69 -28.69 -11.20
C ILE A 76 -7.54 -28.75 -9.67
N PRO A 77 -7.57 -29.93 -9.00
CA PRO A 77 -7.35 -30.00 -7.56
C PRO A 77 -6.01 -29.40 -7.11
N LEU A 78 -4.94 -29.63 -7.88
CA LEU A 78 -3.61 -29.09 -7.58
C LEU A 78 -3.62 -27.56 -7.58
N THR A 79 -4.27 -26.95 -8.56
CA THR A 79 -4.37 -25.49 -8.69
C THR A 79 -5.08 -24.87 -7.48
N PHE A 80 -6.17 -25.48 -7.00
CA PHE A 80 -6.87 -25.00 -5.80
C PHE A 80 -6.03 -25.12 -4.54
N ILE A 81 -5.45 -26.30 -4.29
CA ILE A 81 -4.62 -26.56 -3.11
C ILE A 81 -3.42 -25.59 -3.08
N MET A 82 -2.76 -25.39 -4.22
CA MET A 82 -1.64 -24.46 -4.33
C MET A 82 -2.07 -23.01 -4.07
N GLY A 83 -3.19 -22.57 -4.67
CA GLY A 83 -3.70 -21.22 -4.48
C GLY A 83 -4.01 -20.88 -3.01
N PHE A 84 -4.67 -21.79 -2.29
CA PHE A 84 -4.93 -21.60 -0.85
C PHE A 84 -3.65 -21.61 -0.02
N PHE A 85 -2.71 -22.51 -0.33
CA PHE A 85 -1.45 -22.61 0.40
C PHE A 85 -0.59 -21.35 0.23
N VAL A 86 -0.35 -20.93 -1.02
CA VAL A 86 0.46 -19.75 -1.33
C VAL A 86 -0.17 -18.47 -0.75
N ASN A 87 -1.49 -18.33 -0.79
CA ASN A 87 -2.16 -17.18 -0.17
C ASN A 87 -1.98 -17.14 1.35
N GLN A 88 -2.02 -18.30 2.02
CA GLN A 88 -1.80 -18.39 3.46
C GLN A 88 -0.34 -18.07 3.82
N VAL A 89 0.61 -18.54 3.02
CA VAL A 89 2.04 -18.22 3.16
C VAL A 89 2.29 -16.73 2.98
N TYR A 90 1.75 -16.13 1.91
CA TYR A 90 1.87 -14.70 1.64
C TYR A 90 1.28 -13.83 2.76
N SER A 91 0.10 -14.22 3.29
CA SER A 91 -0.54 -13.50 4.40
C SER A 91 0.34 -13.50 5.66
N ARG A 92 1.02 -14.62 5.92
CA ARG A 92 1.97 -14.77 7.04
C ARG A 92 3.26 -13.99 6.79
N TRP A 93 3.80 -14.02 5.57
CA TRP A 93 4.95 -13.20 5.15
C TRP A 93 4.67 -11.70 5.37
N SER A 94 3.51 -11.22 4.90
CA SER A 94 3.09 -9.82 5.07
C SER A 94 2.96 -9.43 6.55
N SER A 95 2.48 -10.36 7.38
CA SER A 95 2.33 -10.14 8.82
C SER A 95 3.68 -10.10 9.55
N ASN A 96 4.63 -10.95 9.16
CA ASN A 96 6.01 -10.89 9.67
C ASN A 96 6.68 -9.57 9.30
N PHE A 97 6.55 -9.14 8.04
CA PHE A 97 7.06 -7.86 7.57
C PHE A 97 6.54 -6.67 8.40
N LYS A 98 5.22 -6.61 8.61
CA LYS A 98 4.56 -5.56 9.43
C LYS A 98 4.96 -5.60 10.90
N SER A 99 5.46 -6.73 11.39
CA SER A 99 5.86 -6.94 12.79
C SER A 99 7.33 -6.63 13.05
N LEU A 100 8.12 -6.33 12.02
CA LEU A 100 9.52 -5.91 12.17
C LEU A 100 9.63 -4.69 13.11
N PRO A 101 10.56 -4.70 14.08
CA PRO A 101 10.61 -3.65 15.10
C PRO A 101 11.25 -2.38 14.53
N TRP A 102 10.45 -1.32 14.46
CA TRP A 102 10.90 0.04 14.12
C TRP A 102 10.84 0.91 15.36
N ILE A 103 12.00 1.16 15.94
CA ILE A 103 12.12 1.81 17.26
C ILE A 103 11.95 3.33 17.22
N ASP A 104 11.97 3.89 16.03
CA ASP A 104 11.51 5.20 15.64
C ASP A 104 10.60 5.88 16.68
N SER A 105 9.35 5.43 16.76
CA SER A 105 8.31 6.09 17.56
C SER A 105 8.63 6.09 19.05
N MET A 106 9.31 5.03 19.51
CA MET A 106 9.83 4.94 20.87
C MET A 106 10.93 6.00 21.09
N MET A 107 11.87 6.17 20.15
CA MET A 107 12.97 7.12 20.29
C MET A 107 12.51 8.58 20.33
N ILE A 108 11.53 8.97 19.52
CA ILE A 108 10.89 10.29 19.64
C ILE A 108 10.34 10.47 21.04
N ARG A 109 9.62 9.46 21.56
CA ARG A 109 9.01 9.57 22.88
C ARG A 109 10.07 9.67 23.98
N VAL A 110 11.16 8.90 23.89
CA VAL A 110 12.31 9.02 24.81
C VAL A 110 12.89 10.44 24.77
N ALA A 111 13.12 10.98 23.57
CA ALA A 111 13.73 12.30 23.39
C ALA A 111 12.87 13.42 23.98
N ILE A 112 11.54 13.30 23.98
CA ILE A 112 10.65 14.32 24.52
C ILE A 112 10.35 14.10 26.01
N SER A 113 10.26 12.84 26.46
CA SER A 113 9.87 12.50 27.84
C SER A 113 10.99 12.70 28.87
N ILE A 114 12.25 12.50 28.48
CA ILE A 114 13.39 12.51 29.42
C ILE A 114 14.18 13.79 29.27
N HIS A 115 14.15 14.62 30.32
CA HIS A 115 14.78 15.92 30.34
C HIS A 115 16.22 15.92 30.89
N GLY A 116 17.04 16.85 30.39
CA GLY A 116 18.43 17.07 30.84
C GLY A 116 19.42 17.13 29.68
N ILE A 117 20.14 18.25 29.57
CA ILE A 117 21.26 18.43 28.62
C ILE A 117 22.57 17.90 29.23
N ASP A 118 22.60 17.76 30.55
CA ASP A 118 23.69 17.20 31.32
C ASP A 118 23.96 15.73 30.99
N GLU A 119 25.15 15.27 31.39
CA GLU A 119 25.63 13.92 31.11
C GLU A 119 24.69 12.84 31.63
N ARG A 120 24.06 13.04 32.80
CA ARG A 120 23.11 12.09 33.36
C ARG A 120 21.84 11.98 32.51
N GLY A 121 21.29 13.09 32.03
CA GLY A 121 20.14 13.10 31.12
C GLY A 121 20.45 12.39 29.79
N ARG A 122 21.63 12.67 29.23
CA ARG A 122 22.16 11.99 28.03
C ARG A 122 22.31 10.48 28.26
N LEU A 123 22.90 10.08 29.38
CA LEU A 123 23.11 8.69 29.76
C LEU A 123 21.78 7.92 29.88
N LEU A 124 20.77 8.52 30.52
CA LEU A 124 19.44 7.91 30.65
C LEU A 124 18.80 7.66 29.28
N ARG A 125 18.82 8.65 28.39
CA ARG A 125 18.26 8.54 27.04
C ARG A 125 18.98 7.48 26.19
N ARG A 126 20.31 7.50 26.17
CA ARG A 126 21.13 6.52 25.41
C ARG A 126 20.98 5.10 25.95
N THR A 127 20.93 4.94 27.27
CA THR A 127 20.75 3.62 27.91
C THR A 127 19.37 3.05 27.60
N LEU A 128 18.32 3.88 27.68
CA LEU A 128 16.98 3.46 27.33
C LEU A 128 16.86 3.05 25.85
N ALA A 129 17.43 3.84 24.93
CA ALA A 129 17.51 3.49 23.52
C ALA A 129 18.24 2.16 23.29
N ARG A 130 19.35 1.95 24.00
CA ARG A 130 20.14 0.73 23.92
C ARG A 130 19.39 -0.50 24.45
N TYR A 131 18.66 -0.41 25.55
CA TYR A 131 17.84 -1.53 26.06
C TYR A 131 16.73 -1.96 25.10
N ILE A 132 16.06 -0.99 24.45
CA ILE A 132 15.05 -1.29 23.44
C ILE A 132 15.68 -1.97 22.22
N ASN A 133 16.81 -1.44 21.73
CA ASN A 133 17.56 -2.05 20.64
C ASN A 133 18.08 -3.44 21.00
N LEU A 134 18.59 -3.63 22.22
CA LEU A 134 19.10 -4.90 22.70
C LEU A 134 18.03 -5.98 22.68
N CYS A 135 16.81 -5.69 23.15
CA CYS A 135 15.69 -6.63 23.02
C CYS A 135 15.43 -7.01 21.56
N CYS A 136 15.39 -6.02 20.66
CA CYS A 136 15.15 -6.27 19.24
C CYS A 136 16.27 -7.13 18.64
N VAL A 137 17.53 -6.83 18.94
CA VAL A 137 18.70 -7.56 18.41
C VAL A 137 18.75 -8.99 18.95
N ILE A 138 18.44 -9.24 20.23
CA ILE A 138 18.37 -10.60 20.78
C ILE A 138 17.36 -11.44 20.01
N VAL A 139 16.16 -10.91 19.78
CA VAL A 139 15.11 -11.64 19.06
C VAL A 139 15.44 -11.81 17.59
N LEU A 140 15.90 -10.76 16.91
CA LEU A 140 16.30 -10.86 15.50
C LEU A 140 17.46 -11.83 15.31
N ARG A 141 18.42 -11.89 16.25
CA ARG A 141 19.51 -12.87 16.24
C ARG A 141 18.99 -14.30 16.37
N ASP A 142 17.97 -14.53 17.17
CA ASP A 142 17.45 -15.89 17.41
C ASP A 142 16.39 -16.32 16.38
N VAL A 143 15.85 -15.37 15.59
CA VAL A 143 14.88 -15.61 14.50
C VAL A 143 15.53 -15.63 13.11
N SER A 144 16.60 -14.86 12.89
CA SER A 144 17.27 -14.73 11.58
C SER A 144 18.67 -15.34 11.61
N GLU A 145 18.94 -16.23 10.66
CA GLU A 145 20.25 -16.88 10.51
C GLU A 145 21.35 -15.86 10.19
N VAL A 146 21.06 -14.85 9.35
CA VAL A 146 22.03 -13.82 8.95
C VAL A 146 22.51 -13.00 10.15
N VAL A 147 21.59 -12.68 11.06
CA VAL A 147 21.93 -11.96 12.29
C VAL A 147 22.64 -12.89 13.27
N LYS A 148 22.27 -14.18 13.32
CA LYS A 148 22.97 -15.18 14.12
C LYS A 148 24.43 -15.35 13.68
N LYS A 149 24.70 -15.36 12.38
CA LYS A 149 26.05 -15.41 11.81
C LYS A 149 26.86 -14.15 12.14
N ARG A 150 26.21 -12.98 12.17
CA ARG A 150 26.84 -11.72 12.57
C ARG A 150 27.13 -11.64 14.08
N PHE A 151 26.22 -12.14 14.91
CA PHE A 151 26.36 -12.14 16.37
C PHE A 151 26.22 -13.55 16.96
N PRO A 152 27.18 -14.48 16.74
CA PRO A 152 27.03 -15.86 17.18
C PRO A 152 27.00 -16.00 18.70
N THR A 153 27.83 -15.21 19.39
CA THR A 153 27.99 -15.25 20.85
C THR A 153 27.63 -13.91 21.49
N TRP A 154 27.33 -13.95 22.79
CA TRP A 154 27.05 -12.74 23.58
C TRP A 154 28.24 -11.77 23.63
N ASP A 155 29.47 -12.28 23.55
CA ASP A 155 30.69 -11.47 23.49
C ASP A 155 30.72 -10.55 22.24
N HIS A 156 30.17 -10.99 21.11
CA HIS A 156 30.05 -10.13 19.93
C HIS A 156 29.12 -8.94 20.19
N LEU A 157 28.06 -9.12 20.99
CA LEU A 157 27.17 -8.01 21.38
C LEU A 157 27.86 -7.02 22.33
N VAL A 158 28.81 -7.48 23.15
CA VAL A 158 29.65 -6.62 23.99
C VAL A 158 30.63 -5.82 23.13
N LYS A 159 31.40 -6.50 22.28
CA LYS A 159 32.41 -5.88 21.41
C LYS A 159 31.82 -4.85 20.45
N THR A 160 30.59 -5.06 19.99
CA THR A 160 29.86 -4.10 19.15
C THR A 160 29.21 -2.95 19.92
N GLY A 161 29.26 -2.96 21.25
CA GLY A 161 28.73 -1.89 22.10
C GLY A 161 27.21 -1.89 22.24
N ILE A 162 26.52 -2.93 21.76
CA ILE A 162 25.06 -3.08 21.94
C ILE A 162 24.74 -3.42 23.40
N MET A 163 25.64 -4.14 24.07
CA MET A 163 25.52 -4.56 25.46
C MET A 163 26.79 -4.21 26.24
N THR A 164 26.67 -3.88 27.53
CA THR A 164 27.85 -3.68 28.38
C THR A 164 28.27 -5.01 29.04
N GLU A 165 29.52 -5.09 29.49
CA GLU A 165 30.03 -6.29 30.19
C GLU A 165 29.17 -6.64 31.42
N ASN A 166 28.79 -5.63 32.22
CA ASN A 166 27.96 -5.80 33.41
C ASN A 166 26.57 -6.36 33.08
N GLU A 167 25.96 -5.86 32.01
CA GLU A 167 24.64 -6.33 31.58
C GLU A 167 24.70 -7.75 31.05
N VAL A 168 25.74 -8.12 30.29
CA VAL A 168 25.90 -9.50 29.81
C VAL A 168 26.03 -10.45 30.97
N MET A 169 26.82 -10.09 31.99
CA MET A 169 26.92 -10.89 33.21
C MET A 169 25.55 -11.09 33.86
N GLU A 170 24.76 -10.03 34.06
CA GLU A 170 23.42 -10.14 34.66
C GLU A 170 22.48 -11.00 33.82
N TYR A 171 22.47 -10.79 32.49
CA TYR A 171 21.65 -11.57 31.57
C TYR A 171 21.99 -13.05 31.60
N LEU A 172 23.29 -13.39 31.55
CA LEU A 172 23.76 -14.77 31.57
C LEU A 172 23.47 -15.47 32.90
N VAL A 173 23.62 -14.77 34.03
CA VAL A 173 23.27 -15.33 35.35
C VAL A 173 21.78 -15.67 35.40
N LYS A 174 20.90 -14.76 34.98
CA LYS A 174 19.44 -14.99 34.96
C LYS A 174 19.04 -16.08 33.98
N SER A 175 19.65 -16.12 32.80
CA SER A 175 19.41 -17.16 31.80
C SER A 175 19.86 -18.55 32.27
N LYS A 176 20.97 -18.65 33.02
CA LYS A 176 21.42 -19.91 33.62
C LYS A 176 20.51 -20.39 34.75
N LEU A 177 19.96 -19.47 35.54
CA LEU A 177 19.05 -19.78 36.64
C LEU A 177 17.69 -20.28 36.13
N HIS A 178 17.17 -19.68 35.05
CA HIS A 178 15.86 -19.98 34.50
C HIS A 178 15.98 -20.52 33.05
N LYS A 179 16.47 -21.75 32.91
CA LYS A 179 16.77 -22.35 31.60
C LYS A 179 15.57 -22.52 30.67
N GLU A 180 14.38 -22.68 31.22
CA GLU A 180 13.13 -22.88 30.45
C GLU A 180 12.55 -21.57 29.91
N VAL A 181 13.01 -20.43 30.43
CA VAL A 181 12.43 -19.12 30.12
C VAL A 181 13.27 -18.42 29.07
N TYR A 182 12.66 -18.07 27.94
CA TYR A 182 13.30 -17.24 26.93
C TYR A 182 13.42 -15.79 27.41
N MET A 183 14.64 -15.37 27.76
CA MET A 183 14.94 -14.10 28.45
C MET A 183 14.93 -12.83 27.57
N TYR A 184 14.29 -12.86 26.40
CA TYR A 184 14.23 -11.71 25.50
C TYR A 184 13.58 -10.46 26.12
N PHE A 185 12.69 -10.65 27.09
CA PHE A 185 11.96 -9.56 27.75
C PHE A 185 12.80 -8.81 28.80
N LEU A 186 13.95 -9.36 29.22
CA LEU A 186 14.74 -8.80 30.32
C LEU A 186 15.23 -7.37 30.05
N PRO A 187 15.77 -7.02 28.86
CA PRO A 187 16.11 -5.64 28.53
C PRO A 187 14.90 -4.69 28.56
N LEU A 188 13.70 -5.16 28.20
CA LEU A 188 12.48 -4.36 28.29
C LEU A 188 12.07 -4.12 29.75
N GLN A 189 12.28 -5.11 30.62
CA GLN A 189 12.06 -4.93 32.06
C GLN A 189 13.05 -3.93 32.65
N TRP A 190 14.33 -4.00 32.27
CA TRP A 190 15.33 -2.99 32.64
C TRP A 190 14.95 -1.60 32.13
N ALA A 191 14.40 -1.49 30.91
CA ALA A 191 13.88 -0.25 30.37
C ALA A 191 12.73 0.32 31.22
N CYS A 192 11.74 -0.49 31.60
CA CYS A 192 10.66 -0.07 32.49
C CYS A 192 11.18 0.41 33.86
N ASN A 193 12.12 -0.33 34.46
CA ASN A 193 12.74 0.04 35.73
C ASN A 193 13.54 1.35 35.61
N LEU A 194 14.25 1.56 34.49
CA LEU A 194 14.99 2.78 34.21
C LEU A 194 14.06 3.98 34.06
N VAL A 195 12.91 3.80 33.40
CA VAL A 195 11.86 4.83 33.29
C VAL A 195 11.30 5.20 34.66
N HIS A 196 11.03 4.21 35.51
CA HIS A 196 10.58 4.47 36.87
C HIS A 196 11.65 5.21 37.71
N LYS A 197 12.92 4.84 37.55
CA LYS A 197 14.05 5.53 38.21
C LYS A 197 14.20 6.97 37.70
N ALA A 198 14.10 7.20 36.39
CA ALA A 198 14.14 8.53 35.80
C ALA A 198 12.99 9.42 36.29
N ARG A 199 11.81 8.84 36.57
CA ARG A 199 10.69 9.56 37.19
C ARG A 199 10.98 9.95 38.64
N LYS A 200 11.58 9.06 39.43
CA LYS A 200 12.03 9.34 40.81
C LYS A 200 13.14 10.40 40.86
N GLU A 201 14.02 10.41 39.85
CA GLU A 201 15.04 11.45 39.65
C GLU A 201 14.47 12.76 39.06
N GLU A 202 13.14 12.88 38.96
CA GLU A 202 12.43 14.05 38.39
C GLU A 202 12.88 14.44 36.96
N ARG A 203 13.47 13.50 36.22
CA ARG A 203 13.84 13.69 34.80
C ARG A 203 12.65 13.56 33.87
N ILE A 204 11.54 13.01 34.36
CA ILE A 204 10.27 12.91 33.67
C ILE A 204 9.28 13.77 34.44
N ASP A 205 8.73 14.79 33.77
CA ASP A 205 7.84 15.81 34.37
C ASP A 205 6.57 15.22 35.02
N SER A 206 6.12 14.06 34.57
CA SER A 206 4.77 13.58 34.85
C SER A 206 4.60 12.07 34.80
N ASP A 207 3.71 11.58 35.65
CA ASP A 207 3.24 10.21 35.65
C ASP A 207 2.52 9.85 34.35
N LEU A 208 1.80 10.79 33.73
CA LEU A 208 1.18 10.57 32.43
C LEU A 208 2.24 10.33 31.34
N MET A 209 3.34 11.09 31.36
CA MET A 209 4.42 10.93 30.40
C MET A 209 5.17 9.61 30.62
N MET A 210 5.34 9.21 31.88
CA MET A 210 5.85 7.89 32.25
C MET A 210 4.97 6.76 31.72
N VAL A 211 3.64 6.80 31.96
CA VAL A 211 2.68 5.79 31.47
C VAL A 211 2.75 5.68 29.95
N LYS A 212 2.80 6.82 29.25
CA LYS A 212 2.89 6.84 27.79
C LYS A 212 4.20 6.26 27.26
N LEU A 213 5.31 6.48 27.97
CA LEU A 213 6.59 5.88 27.63
C LEU A 213 6.55 4.35 27.80
N VAL A 214 6.01 3.87 28.92
CA VAL A 214 5.81 2.43 29.17
C VAL A 214 4.87 1.80 28.14
N GLN A 215 3.79 2.50 27.73
CA GLN A 215 2.89 2.03 26.68
C GLN A 215 3.62 1.80 25.34
N GLU A 216 4.56 2.66 24.95
CA GLU A 216 5.36 2.40 23.73
C GLU A 216 6.32 1.23 23.90
N ILE A 217 6.93 1.05 25.08
CA ILE A 217 7.75 -0.13 25.37
C ILE A 217 6.91 -1.40 25.19
N MET A 218 5.66 -1.40 25.67
CA MET A 218 4.74 -2.52 25.49
C MET A 218 4.35 -2.75 24.03
N LYS A 219 4.27 -1.71 23.19
CA LYS A 219 4.06 -1.89 21.75
C LYS A 219 5.24 -2.59 21.09
N VAL A 220 6.48 -2.19 21.41
CA VAL A 220 7.69 -2.88 20.92
C VAL A 220 7.69 -4.34 21.40
N ARG A 221 7.36 -4.58 22.67
CA ARG A 221 7.20 -5.93 23.22
C ARG A 221 6.22 -6.76 22.40
N ASN A 222 5.07 -6.19 22.02
CA ASN A 222 4.05 -6.90 21.25
C ASN A 222 4.51 -7.20 19.82
N GLN A 223 5.18 -6.25 19.14
CA GLN A 223 5.75 -6.49 17.80
C GLN A 223 6.76 -7.64 17.83
N VAL A 224 7.70 -7.59 18.78
CA VAL A 224 8.72 -8.61 18.98
C VAL A 224 8.11 -9.95 19.39
N ALA A 225 7.07 -9.95 20.24
CA ALA A 225 6.34 -11.16 20.60
C ALA A 225 5.60 -11.79 19.41
N THR A 226 5.04 -10.99 18.51
CA THR A 226 4.42 -11.47 17.27
C THR A 226 5.45 -12.16 16.37
N LEU A 227 6.66 -11.60 16.24
CA LEU A 227 7.76 -12.24 15.51
C LEU A 227 8.15 -13.59 16.12
N ILE A 228 8.29 -13.66 17.45
CA ILE A 228 8.59 -14.91 18.16
C ILE A 228 7.46 -15.93 17.94
N ALA A 229 6.19 -15.49 18.03
CA ALA A 229 5.04 -16.37 17.85
C ALA A 229 4.98 -16.96 16.44
N TYR A 230 5.25 -16.14 15.40
CA TYR A 230 5.37 -16.66 14.05
C TYR A 230 6.57 -17.60 13.93
N HIS A 231 7.76 -17.24 14.38
CA HIS A 231 8.91 -18.16 14.30
C HIS A 231 8.67 -19.49 15.03
N TRP A 232 8.06 -19.46 16.22
CA TRP A 232 7.77 -20.65 17.01
C TRP A 232 6.69 -21.53 16.38
N ILE A 233 5.59 -20.92 15.92
CA ILE A 233 4.44 -21.63 15.34
C ILE A 233 4.53 -21.51 13.82
N SER A 234 5.18 -22.49 13.19
CA SER A 234 5.19 -22.62 11.74
C SER A 234 3.84 -23.05 11.18
N LEU A 235 3.67 -22.98 9.86
CA LEU A 235 2.53 -23.64 9.22
C LEU A 235 2.54 -25.14 9.56
N PRO A 236 1.38 -25.78 9.77
CA PRO A 236 1.34 -27.20 10.10
C PRO A 236 2.11 -28.01 9.06
N LEU A 237 3.05 -28.84 9.52
CA LEU A 237 3.92 -29.63 8.66
C LEU A 237 3.09 -30.47 7.68
N VAL A 238 1.99 -31.06 8.14
CA VAL A 238 1.06 -31.83 7.29
C VAL A 238 0.55 -31.02 6.10
N TYR A 239 0.31 -29.72 6.26
CA TYR A 239 -0.16 -28.89 5.16
C TYR A 239 0.94 -28.70 4.11
N THR A 240 2.16 -28.40 4.54
CA THR A 240 3.33 -28.31 3.64
C THR A 240 3.61 -29.64 2.94
N GLN A 241 3.48 -30.77 3.65
CA GLN A 241 3.65 -32.11 3.11
C GLN A 241 2.59 -32.45 2.08
N VAL A 242 1.31 -32.19 2.35
CA VAL A 242 0.21 -32.47 1.41
C VAL A 242 0.41 -31.73 0.09
N VAL A 243 0.73 -30.44 0.13
CA VAL A 243 0.96 -29.64 -1.07
C VAL A 243 2.18 -30.16 -1.84
N THR A 244 3.28 -30.42 -1.14
CA THR A 244 4.52 -30.94 -1.73
C THR A 244 4.29 -32.30 -2.39
N ILE A 245 3.64 -33.24 -1.69
CA ILE A 245 3.30 -34.57 -2.20
C ILE A 245 2.37 -34.45 -3.40
N ALA A 246 1.35 -33.59 -3.35
CA ALA A 246 0.43 -33.39 -4.48
C ALA A 246 1.16 -32.90 -5.73
N THR A 247 2.03 -31.89 -5.59
CA THR A 247 2.82 -31.34 -6.71
C THR A 247 3.82 -32.36 -7.27
N HIS A 248 4.58 -33.02 -6.40
CA HIS A 248 5.58 -34.00 -6.85
C HIS A 248 4.92 -35.24 -7.45
N SER A 249 3.84 -35.75 -6.86
CA SER A 249 3.09 -36.89 -7.41
C SER A 249 2.51 -36.55 -8.78
N PHE A 250 1.97 -35.35 -8.95
CA PHE A 250 1.50 -34.86 -10.24
C PHE A 250 2.60 -34.89 -11.31
N PHE A 251 3.83 -34.47 -10.98
CA PHE A 251 4.93 -34.49 -11.92
C PHE A 251 5.50 -35.89 -12.16
N VAL A 252 5.56 -36.75 -11.15
CA VAL A 252 5.97 -38.15 -11.30
C VAL A 252 5.00 -38.91 -12.21
N THR A 253 3.69 -38.73 -12.05
CA THR A 253 2.71 -39.38 -12.93
C THR A 253 2.79 -38.82 -14.36
N ASN A 254 3.00 -37.51 -14.51
CA ASN A 254 3.14 -36.89 -15.84
C ASN A 254 4.44 -37.24 -16.56
N LEU A 255 5.53 -37.54 -15.84
CA LEU A 255 6.78 -38.03 -16.42
C LEU A 255 6.61 -39.36 -17.13
N ILE A 256 5.64 -40.18 -16.72
CA ILE A 256 5.30 -41.46 -17.36
C ILE A 256 4.20 -41.27 -18.40
N ALA A 257 3.14 -40.54 -18.04
CA ALA A 257 1.97 -40.34 -18.90
C ALA A 257 2.28 -39.59 -20.20
N LYS A 258 3.22 -38.63 -20.16
CA LYS A 258 3.57 -37.77 -21.32
C LYS A 258 4.84 -38.22 -22.04
N GLN A 259 5.18 -39.51 -21.96
CA GLN A 259 6.25 -40.10 -22.77
C GLN A 259 5.77 -40.34 -24.20
N SER A 260 6.70 -40.23 -25.16
CA SER A 260 6.45 -40.64 -26.54
C SER A 260 6.43 -42.17 -26.64
N THR A 261 5.30 -42.76 -26.99
CA THR A 261 5.14 -44.21 -27.17
C THR A 261 4.64 -44.57 -28.58
N TYR A 262 4.78 -45.83 -29.01
CA TYR A 262 4.33 -46.31 -30.33
C TYR A 262 2.82 -46.12 -30.53
N SER A 263 2.00 -46.41 -29.52
CA SER A 263 0.54 -46.22 -29.58
C SER A 263 0.09 -44.74 -29.58
N ALA A 264 0.99 -43.78 -29.31
CA ALA A 264 0.62 -42.39 -29.08
C ALA A 264 0.36 -41.54 -30.34
N GLY A 265 0.57 -42.07 -31.56
CA GLY A 265 0.15 -41.50 -32.85
C GLY A 265 0.43 -40.00 -33.10
N ASP A 266 1.31 -39.67 -34.05
CA ASP A 266 1.54 -38.31 -34.58
C ASP A 266 1.81 -37.20 -33.52
N ARG A 267 2.61 -37.49 -32.50
CA ARG A 267 3.28 -36.45 -31.69
C ARG A 267 4.76 -36.35 -31.99
N GLU A 268 5.12 -36.24 -33.28
CA GLU A 268 6.52 -36.20 -33.74
C GLU A 268 7.34 -35.11 -33.04
N ILE A 269 6.74 -33.95 -32.71
CA ILE A 269 7.44 -32.82 -32.10
C ILE A 269 7.66 -33.01 -30.59
N GLU A 270 6.68 -33.56 -29.85
CA GLU A 270 6.83 -33.85 -28.40
C GLU A 270 7.81 -35.01 -28.14
N THR A 271 8.06 -35.84 -29.15
CA THR A 271 8.99 -36.97 -29.09
C THR A 271 10.44 -36.53 -28.82
N TYR A 272 10.85 -35.37 -29.33
CA TYR A 272 12.21 -34.86 -29.15
C TYR A 272 12.34 -33.93 -27.93
N PHE A 273 11.30 -33.13 -27.63
CA PHE A 273 11.36 -32.14 -26.56
C PHE A 273 9.98 -31.91 -25.89
N PRO A 274 9.85 -32.17 -24.57
CA PRO A 274 8.58 -32.06 -23.87
C PRO A 274 8.25 -30.61 -23.47
N ALA A 275 8.06 -29.73 -24.46
CA ALA A 275 7.87 -28.28 -24.25
C ALA A 275 6.69 -27.96 -23.33
N ILE A 276 5.52 -28.58 -23.55
CA ILE A 276 4.30 -28.31 -22.77
C ILE A 276 4.49 -28.75 -21.31
N LEU A 277 5.09 -29.93 -21.10
CA LEU A 277 5.36 -30.46 -19.76
C LEU A 277 6.37 -29.58 -19.01
N LEU A 278 7.40 -29.05 -19.69
CA LEU A 278 8.35 -28.12 -19.08
C LEU A 278 7.71 -26.77 -18.72
N ILE A 279 6.78 -26.25 -19.54
CA ILE A 279 6.02 -25.04 -19.20
C ILE A 279 5.12 -25.28 -17.98
N GLN A 280 4.41 -26.41 -17.93
CA GLN A 280 3.60 -26.80 -16.76
C GLN A 280 4.48 -26.99 -15.52
N PHE A 281 5.67 -27.56 -15.68
CA PHE A 281 6.67 -27.69 -14.62
C PHE A 281 7.06 -26.32 -14.07
N LEU A 282 7.48 -25.39 -14.93
CA LEU A 282 7.81 -24.02 -14.53
C LEU A 282 6.65 -23.34 -13.79
N PHE A 283 5.41 -23.56 -14.22
CA PHE A 283 4.24 -22.98 -13.57
C PHE A 283 4.00 -23.57 -12.17
N TYR A 284 3.75 -24.88 -12.03
CA TYR A 284 3.36 -25.45 -10.73
C TYR A 284 4.53 -25.61 -9.76
N MET A 285 5.72 -26.01 -10.23
CA MET A 285 6.91 -26.01 -9.37
C MET A 285 7.35 -24.60 -9.04
N GLY A 286 7.28 -23.66 -10.00
CA GLY A 286 7.56 -22.26 -9.71
C GLY A 286 6.62 -21.67 -8.67
N TRP A 287 5.33 -22.01 -8.74
CA TRP A 287 4.35 -21.57 -7.75
C TRP A 287 4.57 -22.19 -6.37
N LEU A 288 4.99 -23.45 -6.30
CA LEU A 288 5.45 -24.07 -5.04
C LEU A 288 6.70 -23.37 -4.49
N LYS A 289 7.68 -23.04 -5.36
CA LYS A 289 8.90 -22.31 -4.98
C LYS A 289 8.62 -20.92 -4.46
N VAL A 290 7.61 -20.22 -4.97
CA VAL A 290 7.13 -18.96 -4.39
C VAL A 290 6.77 -19.14 -2.92
N ALA A 291 6.05 -20.21 -2.57
CA ALA A 291 5.72 -20.50 -1.19
C ALA A 291 6.96 -20.88 -0.36
N GLU A 292 7.91 -21.63 -0.92
CA GLU A 292 9.16 -21.99 -0.25
C GLU A 292 9.99 -20.76 0.12
N VAL A 293 10.18 -19.81 -0.81
CA VAL A 293 10.92 -18.55 -0.55
C VAL A 293 10.22 -17.71 0.52
N LEU A 294 8.88 -17.70 0.54
CA LEU A 294 8.11 -16.85 1.44
C LEU A 294 7.90 -17.43 2.84
N ILE A 295 8.15 -18.73 3.05
CA ILE A 295 7.77 -19.42 4.30
C ILE A 295 8.59 -18.93 5.51
N ILE A 296 9.87 -18.63 5.30
CA ILE A 296 10.81 -18.11 6.30
C ILE A 296 11.58 -16.93 5.68
N PRO A 297 11.08 -15.69 5.79
CA PRO A 297 11.69 -14.52 5.14
C PRO A 297 12.91 -13.92 5.88
N PHE A 298 13.55 -14.72 6.73
CA PHE A 298 14.63 -14.29 7.63
C PHE A 298 15.96 -15.00 7.35
N GLY A 299 16.04 -15.70 6.21
CA GLY A 299 17.20 -16.46 5.75
C GLY A 299 18.15 -15.63 4.89
N GLU A 300 18.79 -16.30 3.93
CA GLU A 300 19.82 -15.76 3.03
C GLU A 300 19.38 -15.71 1.56
N ASP A 301 18.10 -15.95 1.28
CA ASP A 301 17.61 -15.90 -0.09
C ASP A 301 17.63 -14.46 -0.62
N ASP A 302 17.71 -14.32 -1.96
CA ASP A 302 17.82 -13.01 -2.61
C ASP A 302 16.65 -12.05 -2.26
N ASP A 303 15.47 -12.62 -1.96
CA ASP A 303 14.22 -11.90 -1.66
C ASP A 303 13.90 -11.87 -0.14
N ASP A 304 14.78 -12.39 0.71
CA ASP A 304 14.62 -12.32 2.17
C ASP A 304 14.78 -10.89 2.69
N PHE A 305 14.30 -10.66 3.92
CA PHE A 305 14.38 -9.35 4.55
C PHE A 305 15.82 -8.98 4.95
N GLU A 306 16.24 -7.75 4.67
CA GLU A 306 17.54 -7.21 5.07
C GLU A 306 17.61 -6.85 6.56
N ILE A 307 17.63 -7.87 7.43
CA ILE A 307 17.58 -7.67 8.89
C ILE A 307 18.83 -6.98 9.43
N ASN A 308 20.01 -7.24 8.87
CA ASN A 308 21.25 -6.58 9.29
C ASN A 308 21.18 -5.06 9.09
N TYR A 309 20.63 -4.62 7.96
CA TYR A 309 20.39 -3.20 7.73
C TYR A 309 19.43 -2.62 8.78
N ILE A 310 18.34 -3.32 9.10
CA ILE A 310 17.38 -2.86 10.11
C ILE A 310 18.06 -2.70 11.48
N VAL A 311 18.93 -3.63 11.88
CA VAL A 311 19.71 -3.54 13.12
C VAL A 311 20.60 -2.30 13.12
N ASP A 312 21.42 -2.12 12.09
CA ASP A 312 22.36 -1.00 12.00
C ASP A 312 21.64 0.35 11.96
N ARG A 313 20.61 0.44 11.12
CA ARG A 313 19.78 1.62 10.98
C ARG A 313 19.09 1.96 12.29
N ASN A 314 18.52 0.98 13.01
CA ASN A 314 17.84 1.22 14.27
C ASN A 314 18.81 1.74 15.34
N VAL A 315 19.97 1.12 15.51
CA VAL A 315 20.98 1.59 16.46
C VAL A 315 21.41 3.02 16.12
N GLN A 316 21.72 3.30 14.86
CA GLN A 316 22.18 4.62 14.43
C GLN A 316 21.10 5.70 14.59
N VAL A 317 19.88 5.47 14.07
CA VAL A 317 18.76 6.40 14.20
C VAL A 317 18.42 6.65 15.65
N SER A 318 18.49 5.62 16.51
CA SER A 318 18.20 5.78 17.93
C SER A 318 19.06 6.82 18.61
N TYR A 319 20.38 6.74 18.41
CA TYR A 319 21.31 7.68 19.01
C TYR A 319 21.20 9.06 18.38
N LEU A 320 20.97 9.14 17.06
CA LEU A 320 20.74 10.43 16.41
C LEU A 320 19.53 11.18 16.98
N MET A 321 18.44 10.47 17.26
CA MET A 321 17.20 11.07 17.76
C MET A 321 17.30 11.47 19.23
N VAL A 322 17.83 10.59 20.08
CA VAL A 322 17.82 10.80 21.55
C VAL A 322 19.02 11.59 22.07
N ASP A 323 20.08 11.73 21.27
CA ASP A 323 21.32 12.42 21.65
C ASP A 323 21.57 13.64 20.76
N ASP A 324 21.97 13.43 19.51
CA ASP A 324 22.43 14.50 18.62
C ASP A 324 21.35 15.56 18.35
N HIS A 325 20.09 15.14 18.19
CA HIS A 325 18.95 16.00 17.90
C HIS A 325 18.07 16.28 19.12
N TYR A 326 18.52 15.92 20.32
CA TYR A 326 17.78 16.22 21.55
C TYR A 326 17.63 17.74 21.73
N GLY A 327 16.38 18.23 21.72
CA GLY A 327 16.08 19.65 21.97
C GLY A 327 16.54 20.63 20.89
N LYS A 328 17.11 20.17 19.77
CA LYS A 328 17.58 21.03 18.66
C LYS A 328 16.49 21.21 17.60
N ILE A 329 16.28 22.44 17.15
CA ILE A 329 15.40 22.79 16.02
C ILE A 329 16.06 23.82 15.11
N PRO A 330 15.75 23.82 13.81
CA PRO A 330 16.08 24.93 12.92
C PRO A 330 15.49 26.27 13.40
N THR A 331 16.05 27.36 12.91
CA THR A 331 15.57 28.72 13.21
C THR A 331 14.15 28.94 12.70
N LEU A 332 13.25 29.41 13.57
CA LEU A 332 11.88 29.74 13.19
C LEU A 332 11.85 31.00 12.31
N ALA A 333 11.29 30.88 11.10
CA ALA A 333 11.11 31.97 10.15
C ALA A 333 9.72 31.91 9.50
N ARG A 334 9.27 33.02 8.91
CA ARG A 334 8.04 33.06 8.11
C ARG A 334 8.20 32.17 6.88
N ASP A 335 7.20 31.36 6.57
CA ASP A 335 7.21 30.52 5.37
C ASP A 335 6.92 31.33 4.09
N LYS A 336 7.18 30.74 2.92
CA LYS A 336 7.04 31.43 1.62
C LYS A 336 5.61 31.88 1.31
N HIS A 337 4.61 31.16 1.84
CA HIS A 337 3.19 31.41 1.60
C HIS A 337 2.54 32.20 2.75
N TRP A 338 3.34 32.90 3.57
CA TRP A 338 2.87 33.56 4.79
C TRP A 338 1.78 34.61 4.54
N PHE A 339 1.85 35.31 3.40
CA PHE A 339 0.93 36.39 3.03
C PHE A 339 -0.12 35.97 1.98
N GLU A 340 -0.14 34.70 1.56
CA GLU A 340 -1.11 34.21 0.57
C GLU A 340 -2.39 33.73 1.27
N GLU A 341 -3.56 34.19 0.80
CA GLU A 341 -4.87 33.69 1.26
C GLU A 341 -5.16 32.29 0.72
N VAL A 342 -4.90 32.08 -0.58
CA VAL A 342 -5.02 30.77 -1.24
C VAL A 342 -3.62 30.27 -1.59
N THR A 343 -3.14 29.29 -0.83
CA THR A 343 -1.81 28.70 -1.05
C THR A 343 -1.79 27.89 -2.34
N THR A 344 -0.92 28.26 -3.29
CA THR A 344 -0.73 27.51 -4.53
C THR A 344 0.70 27.01 -4.66
N ILE A 345 0.86 25.71 -4.89
CA ILE A 345 2.17 25.06 -4.95
C ILE A 345 2.56 24.88 -6.42
N PRO A 346 3.73 25.38 -6.86
CA PRO A 346 4.12 25.33 -8.26
C PRO A 346 4.36 23.90 -8.78
N HIS A 347 4.24 23.73 -10.10
CA HIS A 347 4.60 22.51 -10.82
C HIS A 347 5.83 22.76 -11.71
N THR A 348 6.67 21.75 -11.85
CA THR A 348 7.70 21.72 -12.90
C THR A 348 7.07 21.46 -14.27
N VAL A 349 7.81 21.76 -15.34
CA VAL A 349 7.40 21.47 -16.72
C VAL A 349 7.03 19.98 -16.89
N ALA A 350 7.82 19.08 -16.31
CA ALA A 350 7.60 17.63 -16.38
C ALA A 350 6.35 17.14 -15.63
N SER A 351 5.88 17.88 -14.62
CA SER A 351 4.71 17.50 -13.81
C SER A 351 3.43 18.26 -14.20
N MET A 352 3.52 19.24 -15.10
CA MET A 352 2.37 20.06 -15.50
C MET A 352 1.29 19.23 -16.19
N GLY A 353 1.68 18.25 -17.01
CA GLY A 353 0.75 17.31 -17.66
C GLY A 353 0.07 16.33 -16.69
N LEU A 354 0.58 16.19 -15.46
CA LEU A 354 0.02 15.32 -14.42
C LEU A 354 -0.99 16.06 -13.51
N LYS A 355 -1.25 17.34 -13.75
CA LYS A 355 -2.22 18.10 -12.96
C LYS A 355 -3.64 17.72 -13.37
N ARG A 356 -4.33 17.02 -12.48
CA ARG A 356 -5.76 16.66 -12.64
C ARG A 356 -6.67 17.69 -11.98
N LYS A 357 -7.97 17.62 -12.29
CA LYS A 357 -8.98 18.49 -11.68
C LYS A 357 -9.11 18.15 -10.19
N PRO A 358 -9.40 19.13 -9.31
CA PRO A 358 -9.63 18.85 -7.89
C PRO A 358 -10.71 17.78 -7.70
N PHE A 359 -10.56 16.94 -6.67
CA PHE A 359 -11.58 15.96 -6.30
C PHE A 359 -12.95 16.63 -6.13
N ALA A 360 -13.91 16.18 -6.93
CA ALA A 360 -15.32 16.48 -6.76
C ALA A 360 -16.01 15.22 -6.24
N PRO A 361 -16.70 15.25 -5.09
CA PRO A 361 -17.52 14.14 -4.64
C PRO A 361 -18.46 13.67 -5.76
N SER A 362 -18.74 12.37 -5.83
CA SER A 362 -19.55 11.78 -6.91
C SER A 362 -20.96 12.38 -7.04
N THR A 363 -21.43 13.08 -6.01
CA THR A 363 -22.72 13.76 -5.95
C THR A 363 -22.61 15.30 -6.06
N ALA A 364 -21.42 15.87 -6.19
CA ALA A 364 -21.24 17.33 -6.24
C ALA A 364 -21.93 17.99 -7.44
N ASP A 365 -21.98 17.29 -8.57
CA ASP A 365 -22.69 17.73 -9.78
C ASP A 365 -24.17 17.30 -9.81
N LEU A 366 -24.65 16.59 -8.79
CA LEU A 366 -26.04 16.14 -8.70
C LEU A 366 -26.96 17.31 -8.37
N LYS A 367 -27.55 17.92 -9.41
CA LYS A 367 -28.60 18.93 -9.25
C LYS A 367 -29.94 18.27 -8.90
N VAL A 368 -30.32 18.31 -7.63
CA VAL A 368 -31.65 17.88 -7.19
C VAL A 368 -32.69 18.90 -7.67
N PRO A 369 -33.69 18.50 -8.48
CA PRO A 369 -34.76 19.40 -8.91
C PRO A 369 -35.47 20.07 -7.73
N GLU A 370 -35.79 21.35 -7.83
CA GLU A 370 -36.32 22.18 -6.72
C GLU A 370 -37.51 21.54 -5.98
N ARG A 371 -38.41 20.87 -6.72
CA ARG A 371 -39.55 20.12 -6.16
C ARG A 371 -39.18 18.99 -5.18
N LEU A 372 -37.95 18.49 -5.24
CA LEU A 372 -37.42 17.38 -4.43
C LEU A 372 -36.45 17.86 -3.33
N GLN A 373 -36.22 19.17 -3.20
CA GLN A 373 -35.32 19.74 -2.18
C GLN A 373 -36.00 19.91 -0.82
N SER A 374 -37.30 19.61 -0.71
CA SER A 374 -38.04 19.74 0.55
C SER A 374 -37.57 18.76 1.62
N ILE A 375 -37.26 19.28 2.80
CA ILE A 375 -36.71 18.50 3.92
C ILE A 375 -37.84 17.72 4.60
N VAL A 376 -37.86 16.39 4.43
CA VAL A 376 -38.76 15.50 5.19
C VAL A 376 -38.09 15.16 6.53
N ARG A 377 -38.60 15.72 7.63
CA ARG A 377 -38.10 15.43 8.98
C ARG A 377 -38.51 14.01 9.40
N LYS A 378 -37.53 13.13 9.64
CA LYS A 378 -37.70 11.87 10.38
C LYS A 378 -36.95 11.95 11.72
N PRO A 379 -37.40 11.25 12.77
CA PRO A 379 -36.69 11.20 14.05
C PRO A 379 -35.31 10.57 13.87
N SER A 380 -34.31 11.25 14.45
CA SER A 380 -32.88 11.03 14.25
C SER A 380 -32.40 9.69 14.79
N THR A 381 -31.79 8.88 13.92
CA THR A 381 -30.75 7.92 14.32
C THR A 381 -29.40 8.53 13.98
N MET A 382 -28.50 8.57 14.97
CA MET A 382 -27.20 9.23 14.85
C MET A 382 -26.38 8.63 13.71
N ALA A 383 -25.96 9.49 12.77
CA ALA A 383 -25.04 9.14 11.71
C ALA A 383 -23.61 9.03 12.26
N SER A 384 -22.89 8.01 11.81
CA SER A 384 -21.49 7.74 12.14
C SER A 384 -20.56 8.81 11.58
N SER A 385 -19.67 9.33 12.43
CA SER A 385 -18.61 10.29 12.08
C SER A 385 -17.74 9.81 10.92
N GLU A 386 -17.64 10.62 9.87
CA GLU A 386 -16.59 10.49 8.85
C GLU A 386 -15.21 10.66 9.49
N ARG A 387 -14.23 9.85 9.08
CA ARG A 387 -12.84 9.95 9.56
C ARG A 387 -12.11 11.01 8.75
N LEU A 388 -11.75 12.13 9.38
CA LEU A 388 -10.81 13.11 8.80
C LEU A 388 -9.49 12.45 8.38
N SER A 389 -8.86 12.95 7.32
CA SER A 389 -7.48 12.61 6.96
C SER A 389 -6.53 12.90 8.13
N SER A 390 -5.53 12.03 8.36
CA SER A 390 -4.66 12.13 9.55
C SER A 390 -3.89 13.46 9.68
N THR A 391 -3.52 14.08 8.56
CA THR A 391 -2.89 15.41 8.53
C THR A 391 -3.87 16.52 8.97
N GLY A 392 -5.11 16.49 8.48
CA GLY A 392 -6.18 17.39 8.91
C GLY A 392 -6.52 17.25 10.40
N SER A 393 -6.54 16.02 10.92
CA SER A 393 -6.72 15.78 12.36
C SER A 393 -5.58 16.39 13.18
N ALA A 394 -4.33 16.24 12.73
CA ALA A 394 -3.19 16.89 13.37
C ALA A 394 -3.30 18.43 13.33
N ALA A 395 -3.72 19.02 12.20
CA ALA A 395 -3.91 20.46 12.09
C ALA A 395 -5.00 20.99 13.04
N SER A 396 -6.12 20.28 13.19
CA SER A 396 -7.16 20.65 14.17
C SER A 396 -6.63 20.62 15.60
N ILE A 397 -5.78 19.64 15.92
CA ILE A 397 -5.16 19.52 17.24
C ILE A 397 -4.13 20.64 17.48
N VAL A 398 -3.33 21.01 16.47
CA VAL A 398 -2.43 22.16 16.51
C VAL A 398 -3.21 23.44 16.77
N SER A 399 -4.29 23.64 16.02
CA SER A 399 -5.18 24.81 16.13
C SER A 399 -5.80 24.91 17.53
N LEU A 400 -6.28 23.78 18.07
CA LEU A 400 -6.93 23.72 19.37
C LEU A 400 -5.98 23.95 20.56
N TYR A 401 -4.76 23.41 20.52
CA TYR A 401 -3.87 23.37 21.69
C TYR A 401 -2.81 24.47 21.75
N ILE A 402 -2.44 25.07 20.62
CA ILE A 402 -1.46 26.17 20.60
C ILE A 402 -2.19 27.50 20.60
N LYS A 403 -2.14 28.18 21.74
CA LYS A 403 -2.80 29.47 21.95
C LYS A 403 -1.98 30.64 21.40
N GLY A 404 -2.68 31.73 21.12
CA GLY A 404 -2.10 32.98 20.63
C GLY A 404 -2.57 33.33 19.22
N THR A 405 -3.22 34.49 19.08
CA THR A 405 -3.52 35.16 17.80
C THR A 405 -2.35 36.02 17.32
N ASP A 406 -1.29 36.10 18.12
CA ASP A 406 -0.07 36.82 17.84
C ASP A 406 0.77 36.10 16.77
N GLU A 407 1.68 36.86 16.16
CA GLU A 407 2.49 36.39 15.04
C GLU A 407 3.32 35.15 15.40
N ARG A 408 3.84 35.10 16.63
CA ARG A 408 4.64 33.97 17.12
C ARG A 408 3.80 32.69 17.27
N GLY A 409 2.57 32.81 17.76
CA GLY A 409 1.64 31.68 17.86
C GLY A 409 1.29 31.11 16.49
N ARG A 410 0.98 31.99 15.54
CA ARG A 410 0.73 31.62 14.13
C ARG A 410 1.95 30.93 13.50
N MET A 411 3.16 31.46 13.73
CA MET A 411 4.40 30.91 13.19
C MET A 411 4.68 29.49 13.69
N ILE A 412 4.45 29.23 14.99
CA ILE A 412 4.59 27.88 15.56
C ILE A 412 3.59 26.92 14.91
N ARG A 413 2.30 27.31 14.80
CA ARG A 413 1.27 26.45 14.21
C ARG A 413 1.56 26.09 12.75
N ARG A 414 1.90 27.09 11.92
CA ARG A 414 2.25 26.88 10.49
C ARG A 414 3.50 26.03 10.33
N THR A 415 4.53 26.26 11.14
CA THR A 415 5.78 25.47 11.09
C THR A 415 5.55 24.01 11.45
N LEU A 416 4.73 23.73 12.48
CA LEU A 416 4.42 22.36 12.89
C LEU A 416 3.69 21.57 11.79
N VAL A 417 2.66 22.17 11.20
CA VAL A 417 1.94 21.59 10.07
C VAL A 417 2.86 21.39 8.87
N ARG A 418 3.73 22.37 8.58
CA ARG A 418 4.69 22.31 7.48
C ARG A 418 5.67 21.15 7.65
N TYR A 419 6.21 20.92 8.85
CA TYR A 419 7.08 19.78 9.13
C TYR A 419 6.40 18.41 8.95
N ILE A 420 5.12 18.29 9.34
CA ILE A 420 4.34 17.05 9.13
C ILE A 420 4.15 16.80 7.62
N ASN A 421 3.78 17.82 6.87
CA ASN A 421 3.61 17.72 5.42
C ASN A 421 4.96 17.49 4.70
N LEU A 422 6.05 18.11 5.16
CA LEU A 422 7.40 17.92 4.61
C LEU A 422 7.89 16.48 4.78
N SER A 423 7.70 15.87 5.95
CA SER A 423 8.05 14.44 6.17
C SER A 423 7.24 13.51 5.27
N THR A 424 5.95 13.81 5.09
CA THR A 424 5.09 13.07 4.16
C THR A 424 5.58 13.23 2.72
N LEU A 425 5.95 14.45 2.33
CA LEU A 425 6.42 14.78 0.99
C LEU A 425 7.76 14.12 0.66
N PHE A 426 8.70 14.00 1.60
CA PHE A 426 9.94 13.26 1.38
C PHE A 426 9.67 11.81 0.95
N VAL A 427 8.78 11.13 1.66
CA VAL A 427 8.41 9.74 1.32
C VAL A 427 7.64 9.67 0.00
N LEU A 428 6.64 10.53 -0.20
CA LEU A 428 5.87 10.51 -1.45
C LEU A 428 6.72 10.84 -2.67
N ARG A 429 7.69 11.75 -2.55
CA ARG A 429 8.60 12.12 -3.63
C ARG A 429 9.49 10.95 -4.04
N ASP A 430 9.93 10.13 -3.09
CA ASP A 430 10.88 9.06 -3.39
C ASP A 430 10.19 7.76 -3.85
N ILE A 431 8.90 7.56 -3.52
CA ILE A 431 8.08 6.42 -3.98
C ILE A 431 7.36 6.70 -5.29
N SER A 432 6.78 7.90 -5.46
CA SER A 432 5.96 8.22 -6.63
C SER A 432 6.74 8.98 -7.69
N THR A 433 6.74 8.46 -8.92
CA THR A 433 7.36 9.13 -10.07
C THR A 433 6.65 10.45 -10.40
N ALA A 434 5.33 10.51 -10.24
CA ALA A 434 4.54 11.73 -10.44
C ALA A 434 4.95 12.86 -9.49
N VAL A 435 5.19 12.54 -8.21
CA VAL A 435 5.64 13.51 -7.20
C VAL A 435 7.12 13.85 -7.40
N LYS A 436 7.97 12.87 -7.76
CA LYS A 436 9.38 13.11 -8.09
C LYS A 436 9.54 14.06 -9.28
N LYS A 437 8.69 13.93 -10.31
CA LYS A 437 8.66 14.86 -11.44
C LYS A 437 8.31 16.27 -11.00
N ARG A 438 7.42 16.43 -10.01
CA ARG A 438 7.01 17.74 -9.47
C ARG A 438 8.08 18.38 -8.58
N PHE A 439 8.78 17.58 -7.79
CA PHE A 439 9.88 18.06 -6.95
C PHE A 439 11.17 17.27 -7.23
N PRO A 440 11.86 17.51 -8.37
CA PRO A 440 13.06 16.73 -8.73
C PRO A 440 14.22 16.89 -7.74
N THR A 441 14.44 18.12 -7.26
CA THR A 441 15.55 18.53 -6.40
C THR A 441 15.04 19.08 -5.08
N MET A 442 15.91 19.14 -4.07
CA MET A 442 15.59 19.79 -2.79
C MET A 442 15.32 21.29 -2.96
N GLU A 443 15.94 21.95 -3.94
CA GLU A 443 15.70 23.36 -4.25
C GLU A 443 14.25 23.60 -4.68
N HIS A 444 13.63 22.66 -5.39
CA HIS A 444 12.20 22.75 -5.70
C HIS A 444 11.32 22.69 -4.45
N LEU A 445 11.76 22.02 -3.37
CA LEU A 445 11.06 22.05 -2.07
C LEU A 445 11.21 23.40 -1.36
N VAL A 446 12.35 24.07 -1.54
CA VAL A 446 12.56 25.45 -1.04
C VAL A 446 11.68 26.42 -1.82
N HIS A 447 11.70 26.34 -3.15
CA HIS A 447 10.89 27.19 -4.01
C HIS A 447 9.38 26.99 -3.82
N SER A 448 8.94 25.81 -3.40
CA SER A 448 7.53 25.52 -3.06
C SER A 448 7.18 25.77 -1.61
N GLY A 449 8.10 26.31 -0.80
CA GLY A 449 7.81 26.74 0.57
C GLY A 449 7.66 25.61 1.60
N PHE A 450 8.01 24.36 1.26
CA PHE A 450 7.95 23.24 2.22
C PHE A 450 9.13 23.26 3.20
N ILE A 451 10.31 23.69 2.77
CA ILE A 451 11.54 23.76 3.58
C ILE A 451 12.21 25.13 3.38
N THR A 452 12.82 25.71 4.41
CA THR A 452 13.61 26.94 4.27
C THR A 452 15.05 26.63 3.84
N GLU A 453 15.78 27.62 3.32
CA GLU A 453 17.21 27.46 2.98
C GLU A 453 18.05 27.07 4.19
N THR A 454 17.75 27.65 5.36
CA THR A 454 18.45 27.30 6.62
C THR A 454 18.17 25.86 7.05
N GLU A 455 16.91 25.41 6.97
CA GLU A 455 16.53 24.03 7.25
C GLU A 455 17.19 23.04 6.29
N LEU A 456 17.30 23.41 5.01
CA LEU A 456 17.96 22.60 3.99
C LEU A 456 19.47 22.47 4.26
N SER A 457 20.13 23.55 4.69
CA SER A 457 21.57 23.48 5.04
C SER A 457 21.84 22.48 6.18
N ILE A 458 20.99 22.47 7.20
CA ILE A 458 21.06 21.52 8.32
C ILE A 458 20.80 20.09 7.82
N PHE A 459 19.82 19.92 6.94
CA PHE A 459 19.54 18.62 6.34
C PHE A 459 20.74 18.08 5.55
N ASN A 460 21.32 18.89 4.67
CA ASN A 460 22.46 18.51 3.82
C ASN A 460 23.72 18.19 4.64
N GLU A 461 24.00 18.94 5.71
CA GLU A 461 25.12 18.65 6.62
C GLU A 461 24.98 17.24 7.24
N LYS A 462 23.77 16.88 7.66
CA LYS A 462 23.50 15.56 8.24
C LYS A 462 23.48 14.47 7.19
N GLU A 463 22.91 14.72 6.02
CA GLU A 463 22.96 13.80 4.88
C GLU A 463 24.42 13.51 4.46
N ALA A 464 25.31 14.51 4.43
CA ALA A 464 26.73 14.26 4.18
C ALA A 464 27.40 13.38 5.24
N THR A 465 26.93 13.45 6.50
CA THR A 465 27.49 12.68 7.61
C THR A 465 26.97 11.23 7.65
N TYR A 466 25.70 11.01 7.29
CA TYR A 466 25.00 9.74 7.54
C TYR A 466 24.19 9.18 6.35
N GLY A 467 24.10 9.91 5.24
CA GLY A 467 23.09 9.77 4.18
C GLY A 467 23.14 8.48 3.38
N GLU A 468 24.29 7.80 3.28
CA GLU A 468 24.34 6.48 2.63
C GLU A 468 23.68 5.37 3.47
N LYS A 469 23.54 5.57 4.79
CA LYS A 469 23.12 4.51 5.73
C LYS A 469 21.72 4.69 6.30
N VAL A 470 21.18 5.92 6.29
CA VAL A 470 19.93 6.24 6.99
C VAL A 470 19.04 7.13 6.14
N TYR A 471 17.83 6.62 5.85
CA TYR A 471 16.78 7.43 5.22
C TYR A 471 16.18 8.44 6.22
N MET A 472 16.34 9.74 5.94
CA MET A 472 16.11 10.84 6.91
C MET A 472 14.71 11.46 6.90
N PHE A 473 13.69 10.78 6.35
CA PHE A 473 12.31 11.30 6.33
C PHE A 473 11.75 11.64 7.73
N TRP A 474 12.32 11.04 8.79
CA TRP A 474 11.92 11.22 10.17
C TRP A 474 12.38 12.55 10.79
N LEU A 475 13.38 13.22 10.20
CA LEU A 475 14.02 14.42 10.78
C LEU A 475 13.04 15.59 10.97
N PRO A 476 12.18 15.97 9.99
CA PRO A 476 11.18 17.02 10.22
C PRO A 476 10.19 16.70 11.34
N LEU A 477 9.83 15.42 11.54
CA LEU A 477 8.96 15.02 12.64
C LEU A 477 9.65 15.18 14.00
N GLN A 478 10.97 14.91 14.06
CA GLN A 478 11.76 15.22 15.26
C GLN A 478 11.81 16.73 15.53
N TRP A 479 11.97 17.56 14.50
CA TRP A 479 11.90 19.02 14.64
C TRP A 479 10.53 19.48 15.13
N ALA A 480 9.44 18.88 14.63
CA ALA A 480 8.08 19.15 15.11
C ALA A 480 7.94 18.82 16.60
N CYS A 481 8.41 17.65 17.03
CA CYS A 481 8.40 17.24 18.44
C CYS A 481 9.22 18.17 19.35
N ASN A 482 10.40 18.59 18.91
CA ASN A 482 11.23 19.54 19.66
C ASN A 482 10.59 20.94 19.70
N LEU A 483 9.92 21.36 18.62
CA LEU A 483 9.19 22.64 18.55
C LEU A 483 8.01 22.66 19.52
N VAL A 484 7.29 21.56 19.70
CA VAL A 484 6.22 21.44 20.71
C VAL A 484 6.78 21.60 22.11
N THR A 485 7.92 20.95 22.37
CA THR A 485 8.59 21.04 23.67
C THR A 485 9.02 22.48 23.94
N LYS A 486 9.49 23.20 22.91
CA LYS A 486 9.78 24.63 23.00
C LYS A 486 8.53 25.48 23.22
N ALA A 487 7.45 25.21 22.50
CA ALA A 487 6.17 25.91 22.67
C ALA A 487 5.58 25.73 24.09
N LYS A 488 5.78 24.56 24.71
CA LYS A 488 5.46 24.31 26.11
C LYS A 488 6.30 25.19 27.05
N ARG A 489 7.62 25.31 26.80
CA ARG A 489 8.52 26.19 27.58
C ARG A 489 8.19 27.67 27.41
N GLU A 490 7.70 28.06 26.23
CA GLU A 490 7.20 29.41 25.94
C GLU A 490 5.78 29.66 26.50
N GLU A 491 5.23 28.74 27.32
CA GLU A 491 3.88 28.79 27.93
C GLU A 491 2.72 28.96 26.93
N ARG A 492 2.96 28.67 25.64
CA ARG A 492 1.93 28.74 24.58
C ARG A 492 0.94 27.58 24.62
N ILE A 493 1.32 26.52 25.34
CA ILE A 493 0.48 25.37 25.67
C ILE A 493 0.22 25.47 27.17
N GLU A 494 -1.05 25.57 27.56
CA GLU A 494 -1.43 25.68 28.98
C GLU A 494 -0.81 24.55 29.81
N SER A 495 -0.07 24.96 30.85
CA SER A 495 0.63 24.11 31.83
C SER A 495 -0.25 23.00 32.39
N ASP A 496 -1.50 23.32 32.70
CA ASP A 496 -2.35 22.51 33.57
C ASP A 496 -2.90 21.22 32.94
N LEU A 497 -2.62 20.97 31.65
CA LEU A 497 -3.04 19.73 31.00
C LEU A 497 -1.94 19.16 30.11
N GLN A 498 -0.93 18.53 30.72
CA GLN A 498 0.13 17.75 30.03
C GLN A 498 -0.43 16.75 28.98
N TYR A 499 -1.68 16.34 29.12
CA TYR A 499 -2.45 15.59 28.12
C TYR A 499 -2.45 16.22 26.72
N LYS A 500 -2.50 17.56 26.59
CA LYS A 500 -2.52 18.26 25.30
C LYS A 500 -1.22 18.03 24.51
N THR A 501 -0.08 18.16 25.19
CA THR A 501 1.25 17.89 24.64
C THR A 501 1.42 16.41 24.28
N VAL A 502 1.00 15.53 25.19
CA VAL A 502 1.04 14.06 24.99
C VAL A 502 0.19 13.63 23.79
N ARG A 503 -1.01 14.19 23.65
CA ARG A 503 -1.93 13.88 22.55
C ARG A 503 -1.37 14.34 21.21
N TYR A 504 -0.77 15.52 21.16
CA TYR A 504 -0.14 16.00 19.94
C TYR A 504 1.05 15.12 19.51
N ILE A 505 1.93 14.75 20.44
CA ILE A 505 3.04 13.83 20.16
C ILE A 505 2.50 12.48 19.67
N GLN A 506 1.42 11.97 20.25
CA GLN A 506 0.81 10.72 19.83
C GLN A 506 0.32 10.75 18.37
N GLU A 507 -0.22 11.88 17.90
CA GLU A 507 -0.61 12.04 16.50
C GLU A 507 0.59 12.10 15.55
N ILE A 508 1.65 12.84 15.91
CA ILE A 508 2.91 12.83 15.12
C ILE A 508 3.44 11.41 14.99
N LEU A 509 3.43 10.64 16.08
CA LEU A 509 3.88 9.25 16.07
C LEU A 509 2.98 8.35 15.23
N ALA A 510 1.66 8.57 15.23
CA ALA A 510 0.72 7.83 14.40
C ALA A 510 0.93 8.12 12.90
N ILE A 511 1.13 9.40 12.54
CA ILE A 511 1.45 9.81 11.17
C ILE A 511 2.79 9.21 10.74
N ARG A 512 3.81 9.27 11.60
CA ARG A 512 5.11 8.65 11.33
C ARG A 512 4.98 7.16 11.04
N GLY A 513 4.22 6.43 11.84
CA GLY A 513 4.02 4.99 11.64
C GLY A 513 3.42 4.69 10.26
N LYS A 514 2.45 5.49 9.82
CA LYS A 514 1.84 5.36 8.49
C LYS A 514 2.82 5.70 7.36
N ILE A 515 3.57 6.79 7.48
CA ILE A 515 4.57 7.20 6.48
C ILE A 515 5.72 6.20 6.41
N GLY A 516 6.19 5.70 7.55
CA GLY A 516 7.21 4.65 7.62
C GLY A 516 6.74 3.37 6.94
N MET A 517 5.51 2.92 7.22
CA MET A 517 4.92 1.76 6.55
C MET A 517 4.86 1.94 5.04
N LEU A 518 4.55 3.16 4.56
CA LEU A 518 4.55 3.47 3.13
C LEU A 518 5.92 3.27 2.48
N SER A 519 6.98 3.79 3.11
CA SER A 519 8.37 3.60 2.63
C SER A 519 8.81 2.14 2.65
N MET A 520 8.30 1.36 3.59
CA MET A 520 8.61 -0.07 3.71
C MET A 520 7.99 -0.89 2.58
N LEU A 521 6.74 -0.58 2.20
CA LEU A 521 6.05 -1.27 1.10
C LEU A 521 6.72 -1.05 -0.26
N ASP A 522 7.37 0.09 -0.46
CA ASP A 522 8.16 0.35 -1.67
C ASP A 522 9.52 -0.36 -1.62
N TRP A 523 10.16 -0.36 -0.45
CA TRP A 523 11.47 -0.99 -0.24
C TRP A 523 11.43 -2.50 -0.42
N VAL A 524 10.39 -3.17 0.09
CA VAL A 524 10.18 -4.62 -0.03
C VAL A 524 8.93 -4.87 -0.88
N PRO A 525 9.06 -4.98 -2.21
CA PRO A 525 7.95 -5.35 -3.06
C PRO A 525 7.55 -6.82 -2.86
N VAL A 526 6.45 -7.22 -3.50
CA VAL A 526 6.11 -8.63 -3.67
C VAL A 526 7.31 -9.35 -4.32
N PRO A 527 7.62 -10.62 -3.99
CA PRO A 527 8.73 -11.32 -4.63
C PRO A 527 8.59 -11.39 -6.14
N LEU A 528 9.71 -11.21 -6.84
CA LEU A 528 9.77 -11.17 -8.30
C LEU A 528 9.22 -12.47 -8.92
N VAL A 529 9.51 -13.61 -8.30
CA VAL A 529 9.05 -14.94 -8.73
C VAL A 529 7.53 -14.97 -8.95
N TYR A 530 6.74 -14.29 -8.10
CA TYR A 530 5.28 -14.24 -8.24
C TYR A 530 4.87 -13.62 -9.57
N THR A 531 5.47 -12.47 -9.91
CA THR A 531 5.18 -11.77 -11.16
C THR A 531 5.66 -12.55 -12.38
N GLN A 532 6.82 -13.21 -12.28
CA GLN A 532 7.38 -14.00 -13.37
C GLN A 532 6.55 -15.25 -13.66
N VAL A 533 6.15 -16.02 -12.63
CA VAL A 533 5.32 -17.24 -12.79
C VAL A 533 4.01 -16.91 -13.51
N VAL A 534 3.29 -15.88 -13.05
CA VAL A 534 1.99 -15.49 -13.64
C VAL A 534 2.18 -14.98 -15.07
N THR A 535 3.23 -14.19 -15.32
CA THR A 535 3.53 -13.68 -16.65
C THR A 535 3.85 -14.82 -17.62
N ILE A 536 4.74 -15.75 -17.23
CA ILE A 536 5.07 -16.92 -18.05
C ILE A 536 3.80 -17.73 -18.34
N ALA A 537 2.96 -18.00 -17.33
CA ALA A 537 1.75 -18.79 -17.50
C ALA A 537 0.80 -18.15 -18.53
N VAL A 538 0.49 -16.87 -18.39
CA VAL A 538 -0.45 -16.18 -19.27
C VAL A 538 0.11 -16.04 -20.70
N TYR A 539 1.36 -15.58 -20.85
CA TYR A 539 1.93 -15.37 -22.18
C TYR A 539 2.24 -16.68 -22.91
N SER A 540 2.74 -17.71 -22.21
CA SER A 540 2.98 -19.03 -22.83
C SER A 540 1.67 -19.70 -23.25
N PHE A 541 0.62 -19.61 -22.44
CA PHE A 541 -0.71 -20.12 -22.78
C PHE A 541 -1.22 -19.50 -24.09
N PHE A 542 -1.21 -18.17 -24.21
CA PHE A 542 -1.67 -17.53 -25.45
C PHE A 542 -0.74 -17.73 -26.62
N CYS A 543 0.57 -17.81 -26.42
CA CYS A 543 1.52 -18.15 -27.47
C CYS A 543 1.21 -19.55 -28.04
N LEU A 544 0.99 -20.54 -27.18
CA LEU A 544 0.60 -21.89 -27.59
C LEU A 544 -0.78 -21.91 -28.24
N CYS A 545 -1.77 -21.18 -27.72
CA CYS A 545 -3.09 -21.08 -28.35
C CYS A 545 -3.03 -20.45 -29.75
N LEU A 546 -2.17 -19.44 -29.96
CA LEU A 546 -1.99 -18.82 -31.27
C LEU A 546 -1.40 -19.81 -32.27
N LEU A 547 -0.37 -20.57 -31.89
CA LEU A 547 0.26 -21.56 -32.78
C LEU A 547 -0.66 -22.77 -33.02
N SER A 548 -1.20 -23.37 -31.96
CA SER A 548 -2.01 -24.59 -32.05
C SER A 548 -3.33 -24.40 -32.78
N ARG A 549 -3.99 -23.25 -32.62
CA ARG A 549 -5.32 -22.99 -33.22
C ARG A 549 -5.24 -22.48 -34.67
N GLN A 550 -4.05 -22.13 -35.18
CA GLN A 550 -3.85 -21.65 -36.55
C GLN A 550 -3.57 -22.77 -37.57
N PHE A 551 -2.94 -23.87 -37.16
CA PHE A 551 -2.46 -24.94 -38.06
C PHE A 551 -3.28 -26.24 -38.00
N SER A 552 -4.61 -26.15 -37.91
CA SER A 552 -5.47 -27.35 -38.03
C SER A 552 -5.57 -27.78 -39.49
N LEU A 553 -4.65 -28.64 -39.93
CA LEU A 553 -4.59 -29.21 -41.29
C LEU A 553 -5.65 -30.29 -41.57
N GLY A 554 -6.63 -30.52 -40.67
CA GLY A 554 -7.47 -31.72 -40.74
C GLY A 554 -8.87 -31.67 -40.17
N SER A 555 -9.50 -30.50 -39.98
CA SER A 555 -10.92 -30.48 -39.58
C SER A 555 -11.77 -29.56 -40.44
N LYS A 556 -12.58 -30.18 -41.32
CA LYS A 556 -13.72 -29.56 -42.02
C LYS A 556 -14.93 -29.33 -41.10
N ALA A 557 -14.71 -29.04 -39.82
CA ALA A 557 -15.80 -28.73 -38.90
C ALA A 557 -15.65 -27.29 -38.41
N LEU A 558 -16.59 -26.45 -38.87
CA LEU A 558 -16.72 -24.99 -38.70
C LEU A 558 -15.83 -24.10 -39.59
N GLU A 559 -16.05 -24.17 -40.90
CA GLU A 559 -16.12 -22.91 -41.67
C GLU A 559 -17.29 -22.06 -41.10
N SER A 560 -16.99 -20.85 -40.60
CA SER A 560 -17.85 -19.64 -40.56
C SER A 560 -17.76 -18.75 -39.32
N ILE A 561 -16.67 -18.80 -38.53
CA ILE A 561 -16.33 -17.65 -37.69
C ILE A 561 -14.85 -17.28 -37.93
N ASN A 562 -14.63 -16.34 -38.86
CA ASN A 562 -13.30 -15.76 -39.15
C ASN A 562 -12.66 -15.04 -37.95
N VAL A 563 -13.40 -14.87 -36.86
CA VAL A 563 -12.95 -14.23 -35.63
C VAL A 563 -13.01 -15.25 -34.49
N PRO A 564 -11.89 -15.59 -33.83
CA PRO A 564 -11.88 -16.58 -32.75
C PRO A 564 -12.48 -15.99 -31.46
N PHE A 565 -13.80 -15.80 -31.41
CA PHE A 565 -14.52 -15.08 -30.35
C PHE A 565 -14.19 -15.58 -28.95
N PHE A 566 -14.21 -16.90 -28.72
CA PHE A 566 -13.90 -17.48 -27.41
C PHE A 566 -12.44 -17.29 -27.00
N VAL A 567 -11.51 -17.30 -27.96
CA VAL A 567 -10.08 -17.06 -27.71
C VAL A 567 -9.84 -15.60 -27.36
N ILE A 568 -10.55 -14.68 -28.03
CA ILE A 568 -10.51 -13.25 -27.72
C ILE A 568 -11.11 -13.01 -26.32
N LEU A 569 -12.20 -13.69 -25.98
CA LEU A 569 -12.81 -13.62 -24.66
C LEU A 569 -11.87 -14.14 -23.56
N GLU A 570 -11.24 -15.30 -23.77
CA GLU A 570 -10.17 -15.84 -22.91
C GLU A 570 -9.03 -14.83 -22.77
N PHE A 571 -8.55 -14.26 -23.88
CA PHE A 571 -7.51 -13.24 -23.89
C PHE A 571 -7.90 -12.03 -23.03
N ILE A 572 -9.10 -11.49 -23.23
CA ILE A 572 -9.62 -10.36 -22.46
C ILE A 572 -9.65 -10.70 -20.97
N PHE A 573 -10.08 -11.89 -20.57
CA PHE A 573 -10.14 -12.26 -19.16
C PHE A 573 -8.74 -12.45 -18.54
N TYR A 574 -7.88 -13.26 -19.15
CA TYR A 574 -6.57 -13.59 -18.55
C TYR A 574 -5.58 -12.43 -18.67
N ILE A 575 -5.47 -11.78 -19.83
CA ILE A 575 -4.64 -10.58 -19.98
C ILE A 575 -5.27 -9.42 -19.22
N GLY A 576 -6.61 -9.29 -19.21
CA GLY A 576 -7.29 -8.27 -18.41
C GLY A 576 -6.97 -8.42 -16.92
N LEU A 577 -7.06 -9.62 -16.35
CA LEU A 577 -6.66 -9.88 -14.97
C LEU A 577 -5.17 -9.59 -14.73
N LEU A 578 -4.29 -9.95 -15.69
CA LEU A 578 -2.86 -9.60 -15.61
C LEU A 578 -2.64 -8.08 -15.62
N LYS A 579 -3.42 -7.34 -16.42
CA LYS A 579 -3.40 -5.87 -16.47
C LYS A 579 -3.93 -5.24 -15.18
N VAL A 580 -5.01 -5.78 -14.61
CA VAL A 580 -5.51 -5.36 -13.29
C VAL A 580 -4.43 -5.58 -12.24
N ALA A 581 -3.76 -6.73 -12.25
CA ALA A 581 -2.65 -7.00 -11.32
C ALA A 581 -1.47 -6.03 -11.53
N GLN A 582 -1.16 -5.64 -12.78
CA GLN A 582 -0.12 -4.63 -13.08
C GLN A 582 -0.44 -3.27 -12.47
N VAL A 583 -1.68 -2.79 -12.65
CA VAL A 583 -2.14 -1.51 -12.09
C VAL A 583 -2.10 -1.55 -10.56
N LEU A 584 -2.58 -2.63 -9.95
CA LEU A 584 -2.62 -2.74 -8.49
C LEU A 584 -1.26 -2.95 -7.82
N LEU A 585 -0.24 -3.38 -8.58
CA LEU A 585 1.09 -3.67 -8.05
C LEU A 585 1.82 -2.41 -7.57
N ASN A 586 1.67 -1.30 -8.30
CA ASN A 586 2.25 -0.01 -7.91
C ASN A 586 1.20 1.11 -8.01
N PRO A 587 0.41 1.34 -6.94
CA PRO A 587 -0.66 2.35 -6.95
C PRO A 587 -0.17 3.81 -6.88
N PHE A 588 1.15 4.03 -6.94
CA PHE A 588 1.81 5.34 -6.85
C PHE A 588 2.49 5.75 -8.17
N GLY A 589 2.19 5.03 -9.25
CA GLY A 589 2.71 5.25 -10.59
C GLY A 589 2.10 6.47 -11.29
N GLU A 590 1.95 6.34 -12.61
CA GLU A 590 1.35 7.36 -13.49
C GLU A 590 0.14 6.85 -14.28
N ASP A 591 -0.38 5.69 -13.91
CA ASP A 591 -1.55 5.09 -14.55
C ASP A 591 -2.85 5.84 -14.17
N ASP A 592 -3.92 5.61 -14.93
CA ASP A 592 -5.17 6.36 -14.76
C ASP A 592 -5.81 6.14 -13.38
N ASP A 593 -5.70 4.91 -12.87
CA ASP A 593 -6.27 4.47 -11.59
C ASP A 593 -5.35 4.73 -10.37
N ASP A 594 -4.15 5.28 -10.58
CA ASP A 594 -3.20 5.56 -9.50
C ASP A 594 -3.68 6.69 -8.58
N PHE A 595 -3.19 6.67 -7.34
CA PHE A 595 -3.54 7.70 -6.36
C PHE A 595 -3.06 9.09 -6.81
N GLU A 596 -3.95 10.08 -6.80
CA GLU A 596 -3.63 11.47 -7.15
C GLU A 596 -2.83 12.18 -6.04
N LEU A 597 -1.57 11.78 -5.87
CA LEU A 597 -0.71 12.27 -4.79
C LEU A 597 -0.44 13.78 -4.87
N ASN A 598 -0.32 14.34 -6.08
CA ASN A 598 -0.14 15.79 -6.25
C ASN A 598 -1.33 16.59 -5.71
N TYR A 599 -2.56 16.13 -5.95
CA TYR A 599 -3.77 16.72 -5.37
C TYR A 599 -3.79 16.54 -3.86
N ILE A 600 -3.47 15.34 -3.35
CA ILE A 600 -3.46 15.06 -1.90
C ILE A 600 -2.47 15.97 -1.17
N ILE A 601 -1.28 16.22 -1.73
CA ILE A 601 -0.27 17.12 -1.18
C ILE A 601 -0.82 18.55 -1.07
N ASP A 602 -1.38 19.08 -2.17
CA ASP A 602 -1.91 20.45 -2.22
C ASP A 602 -3.08 20.62 -1.27
N ARG A 603 -4.04 19.69 -1.33
CA ARG A 603 -5.23 19.66 -0.49
C ARG A 603 -4.87 19.56 0.99
N ASN A 604 -3.88 18.72 1.35
CA ASN A 604 -3.46 18.60 2.75
C ASN A 604 -2.78 19.87 3.24
N LEU A 605 -1.88 20.48 2.46
CA LEU A 605 -1.22 21.72 2.88
C LEU A 605 -2.23 22.87 3.03
N GLN A 606 -3.09 23.07 2.03
CA GLN A 606 -4.14 24.09 2.04
C GLN A 606 -5.10 23.90 3.21
N LEU A 607 -5.66 22.69 3.38
CA LEU A 607 -6.56 22.38 4.49
C LEU A 607 -5.90 22.68 5.84
N CYS A 608 -4.64 22.28 6.01
CA CYS A 608 -3.98 22.52 7.28
C CYS A 608 -3.73 24.00 7.54
N TYR A 609 -3.38 24.80 6.52
CA TYR A 609 -3.23 26.26 6.64
C TYR A 609 -4.56 26.96 6.94
N LEU A 610 -5.65 26.58 6.28
CA LEU A 610 -7.00 27.07 6.59
C LEU A 610 -7.37 26.81 8.06
N VAL A 611 -7.08 25.61 8.57
CA VAL A 611 -7.42 25.22 9.96
C VAL A 611 -6.58 25.95 11.01
N VAL A 612 -5.30 26.22 10.75
CA VAL A 612 -4.41 26.86 11.74
C VAL A 612 -4.38 28.38 11.67
N ASP A 613 -4.85 28.96 10.57
CA ASP A 613 -4.93 30.40 10.35
C ASP A 613 -6.37 30.90 10.34
N GLU A 614 -7.12 30.65 9.27
CA GLU A 614 -8.41 31.30 9.01
C GLU A 614 -9.50 30.86 9.98
N TYR A 615 -9.55 29.57 10.30
CA TYR A 615 -10.53 28.99 11.23
C TYR A 615 -10.01 28.85 12.67
N HIS A 616 -8.80 29.33 12.96
CA HIS A 616 -8.27 29.28 14.34
C HIS A 616 -9.11 30.15 15.27
N GLY A 617 -9.72 29.53 16.29
CA GLY A 617 -10.52 30.24 17.29
C GLY A 617 -11.81 30.88 16.77
N ARG A 618 -12.19 30.63 15.51
CA ARG A 618 -13.42 31.14 14.91
C ARG A 618 -14.52 30.08 14.95
N VAL A 619 -15.68 30.47 15.45
CA VAL A 619 -16.91 29.68 15.38
C VAL A 619 -17.96 30.52 14.66
N PRO A 620 -18.89 29.91 13.89
CA PRO A 620 -20.07 30.61 13.41
C PRO A 620 -20.79 31.28 14.59
N PRO A 621 -21.43 32.45 14.40
CA PRO A 621 -22.15 33.13 15.46
C PRO A 621 -23.21 32.19 16.05
N VAL A 622 -23.11 31.93 17.35
CA VAL A 622 -24.10 31.15 18.10
C VAL A 622 -25.30 32.07 18.34
N GLY A 623 -26.25 32.08 17.42
CA GLY A 623 -27.49 32.83 17.56
C GLY A 623 -28.38 32.24 18.65
N VAL A 624 -28.79 33.06 19.61
CA VAL A 624 -29.93 32.76 20.49
C VAL A 624 -31.20 33.18 19.75
N THR A 625 -31.65 32.39 18.79
CA THR A 625 -33.00 32.48 18.19
C THR A 625 -33.29 31.22 17.38
N ALA A 626 -33.66 30.14 18.07
CA ALA A 626 -34.63 29.23 17.47
C ALA A 626 -35.95 30.01 17.49
N ALA A 627 -36.31 30.61 16.37
CA ALA A 627 -37.62 31.20 16.18
C ALA A 627 -38.68 30.17 16.63
N GLU A 628 -39.48 30.56 17.62
CA GLU A 628 -40.67 29.82 18.02
C GLU A 628 -41.48 29.53 16.75
N PRO A 629 -41.87 28.27 16.50
CA PRO A 629 -42.70 27.97 15.35
C PRO A 629 -44.06 28.62 15.59
N HIS A 630 -44.34 29.72 14.88
CA HIS A 630 -45.69 30.22 14.72
C HIS A 630 -46.54 29.07 14.16
N ALA A 631 -47.46 28.59 15.00
CA ALA A 631 -48.47 27.63 14.63
C ALA A 631 -49.48 28.33 13.71
N GLU A 632 -49.40 28.06 12.41
CA GLU A 632 -50.53 28.29 11.51
C GLU A 632 -51.46 27.07 11.51
N PRO A 633 -52.79 27.28 11.46
CA PRO A 633 -53.77 26.30 11.88
C PRO A 633 -53.99 25.17 10.87
N ALA A 634 -54.33 24.00 11.41
CA ALA A 634 -54.66 22.77 10.70
C ALA A 634 -55.77 22.97 9.66
N GLY A 635 -55.51 22.58 8.42
CA GLY A 635 -56.54 22.53 7.38
C GLY A 635 -56.04 22.04 6.03
N ALA A 636 -55.86 20.73 5.87
CA ALA A 636 -56.20 19.99 4.64
C ALA A 636 -55.74 18.53 4.76
N GLN A 637 -56.71 17.64 4.94
CA GLN A 637 -56.53 16.20 4.82
C GLN A 637 -56.07 15.84 3.40
N ALA A 638 -54.92 15.17 3.28
CA ALA A 638 -54.57 14.42 2.07
C ALA A 638 -54.21 12.98 2.45
N LYS A 639 -55.05 12.08 1.95
CA LYS A 639 -55.14 10.64 2.18
C LYS A 639 -53.78 9.93 2.22
N ILE A 640 -53.57 9.16 3.28
CA ILE A 640 -52.57 8.09 3.35
C ILE A 640 -53.08 6.96 2.44
N SER A 641 -52.45 6.76 1.28
CA SER A 641 -52.60 5.51 0.52
C SER A 641 -51.49 4.55 0.93
N HIS A 642 -51.92 3.42 1.49
CA HIS A 642 -51.05 2.28 1.79
C HIS A 642 -50.55 1.64 0.50
N GLY A 643 -49.24 1.33 0.48
CA GLY A 643 -48.69 0.13 -0.12
C GLY A 643 -48.39 0.21 -1.62
N HIS A 644 -47.12 0.45 -1.96
CA HIS A 644 -46.48 -0.23 -3.08
C HIS A 644 -45.12 -0.79 -2.65
N LYS A 645 -44.91 -2.05 -3.03
CA LYS A 645 -43.84 -2.97 -2.63
C LYS A 645 -42.45 -2.37 -2.89
N ARG A 646 -41.52 -2.59 -1.96
CA ARG A 646 -40.08 -2.37 -2.18
C ARG A 646 -39.63 -3.27 -3.33
N THR A 647 -39.21 -2.68 -4.44
CA THR A 647 -38.36 -3.35 -5.43
C THR A 647 -36.90 -3.30 -4.94
N PRO A 648 -36.08 -4.33 -5.25
CA PRO A 648 -34.72 -4.42 -4.75
C PRO A 648 -33.83 -3.33 -5.37
N PHE A 649 -32.83 -2.94 -4.59
CA PHE A 649 -31.77 -1.99 -4.92
C PHE A 649 -31.21 -2.21 -6.33
N LYS A 650 -31.27 -1.18 -7.18
CA LYS A 650 -30.52 -1.09 -8.45
C LYS A 650 -29.48 0.05 -8.33
N PRO A 651 -28.17 -0.24 -8.37
CA PRO A 651 -27.13 0.78 -8.28
C PRO A 651 -26.90 1.54 -9.59
N SER A 652 -26.12 2.62 -9.46
CA SER A 652 -25.79 3.72 -10.39
C SER A 652 -25.86 3.41 -11.89
N THR A 653 -26.51 4.33 -12.64
CA THR A 653 -26.55 4.51 -14.12
C THR A 653 -27.78 4.05 -14.92
N ALA A 654 -28.87 3.60 -14.30
CA ALA A 654 -29.97 3.00 -15.08
C ALA A 654 -30.82 3.95 -15.97
N GLU A 655 -30.73 5.28 -15.86
CA GLU A 655 -31.43 6.19 -16.80
C GLU A 655 -30.54 7.37 -17.20
N LEU A 656 -29.47 7.05 -17.92
CA LEU A 656 -28.72 7.99 -18.74
C LEU A 656 -29.62 8.48 -19.90
N GLN A 657 -29.85 9.78 -20.07
CA GLN A 657 -30.42 10.31 -21.32
C GLN A 657 -29.76 11.61 -21.84
N ILE A 658 -28.99 11.42 -22.94
CA ILE A 658 -29.13 11.97 -24.32
C ILE A 658 -28.94 13.50 -24.56
N PRO A 659 -28.30 13.91 -25.69
CA PRO A 659 -27.57 15.18 -25.83
C PRO A 659 -28.40 16.47 -26.02
N LEU A 660 -27.80 17.58 -25.57
CA LEU A 660 -28.27 18.98 -25.50
C LEU A 660 -28.84 19.64 -26.77
N ARG A 661 -28.88 18.99 -27.94
CA ARG A 661 -29.43 19.61 -29.18
C ARG A 661 -30.92 19.34 -29.42
N LEU A 662 -31.54 18.42 -28.68
CA LEU A 662 -32.98 18.15 -28.76
C LEU A 662 -33.81 19.01 -27.79
N GLN A 663 -33.21 19.60 -26.76
CA GLN A 663 -33.90 20.52 -25.83
C GLN A 663 -34.29 21.85 -26.49
N ALA A 664 -33.43 22.41 -27.36
CA ALA A 664 -33.69 23.70 -28.01
C ALA A 664 -34.90 23.67 -28.98
N VAL A 665 -35.15 22.54 -29.64
CA VAL A 665 -36.27 22.39 -30.58
C VAL A 665 -37.60 22.23 -29.84
N VAL A 666 -37.59 21.58 -28.68
CA VAL A 666 -38.77 21.44 -27.82
C VAL A 666 -39.10 22.77 -27.14
N GLU A 667 -38.12 23.56 -26.72
CA GLU A 667 -38.34 24.90 -26.16
C GLU A 667 -38.90 25.89 -27.19
N GLN A 668 -38.42 25.85 -28.44
CA GLN A 668 -39.00 26.67 -29.53
C GLN A 668 -40.45 26.27 -29.85
N ALA A 669 -40.76 24.96 -29.90
CA ALA A 669 -42.12 24.48 -30.13
C ALA A 669 -43.08 24.83 -28.97
N VAL A 670 -42.59 24.77 -27.73
CA VAL A 670 -43.37 25.14 -26.52
C VAL A 670 -43.59 26.65 -26.42
N SER A 671 -42.66 27.48 -26.90
CA SER A 671 -42.83 28.94 -26.95
C SER A 671 -43.86 29.40 -27.99
N LEU A 672 -43.97 28.68 -29.13
CA LEU A 672 -45.00 28.92 -30.15
C LEU A 672 -46.40 28.48 -29.68
N HIS A 673 -46.48 27.50 -28.78
CA HIS A 673 -47.75 26.99 -28.24
C HIS A 673 -48.33 27.84 -27.09
N LYS A 674 -47.60 28.83 -26.58
CA LYS A 674 -48.11 29.80 -25.59
C LYS A 674 -48.94 30.95 -26.21
N ARG A 675 -49.11 31.00 -27.54
CA ARG A 675 -49.85 32.06 -28.25
C ARG A 675 -51.23 31.66 -28.79
N GLN A 676 -51.68 30.42 -28.60
CA GLN A 676 -53.04 30.02 -28.98
C GLN A 676 -53.71 29.29 -27.82
N GLU A 677 -54.71 29.95 -27.23
CA GLU A 677 -55.52 29.42 -26.15
C GLU A 677 -56.35 28.22 -26.61
N GLY A 678 -56.33 27.15 -25.82
CA GLY A 678 -57.57 26.42 -25.53
C GLY A 678 -57.96 25.19 -26.36
N GLN A 679 -57.17 24.68 -27.32
CA GLN A 679 -57.45 23.36 -27.93
C GLN A 679 -56.19 22.53 -28.17
N ARG A 680 -56.20 21.27 -27.69
CA ARG A 680 -55.14 20.28 -27.96
C ARG A 680 -55.19 19.88 -29.45
N PRO A 681 -54.06 19.93 -30.18
CA PRO A 681 -54.05 19.54 -31.59
C PRO A 681 -54.23 18.02 -31.75
N LYS A 682 -54.93 17.59 -32.81
CA LYS A 682 -55.05 16.17 -33.15
C LYS A 682 -53.67 15.68 -33.62
N MET A 683 -53.29 14.47 -33.22
CA MET A 683 -51.97 13.90 -33.49
C MET A 683 -51.61 13.87 -35.00
N ALA A 684 -52.62 13.82 -35.87
CA ALA A 684 -52.46 13.91 -37.31
C ALA A 684 -51.85 15.24 -37.77
N ASP A 685 -52.17 16.37 -37.11
CA ASP A 685 -51.66 17.70 -37.47
C ASP A 685 -50.20 17.87 -37.05
N VAL A 686 -49.83 17.29 -35.91
CA VAL A 686 -48.45 17.26 -35.40
C VAL A 686 -47.57 16.40 -36.32
N VAL A 687 -48.05 15.22 -36.72
CA VAL A 687 -47.34 14.34 -37.66
C VAL A 687 -47.24 15.00 -39.05
N GLY A 688 -48.28 15.71 -39.49
CA GLY A 688 -48.27 16.48 -40.74
C GLY A 688 -47.22 17.59 -40.75
N GLN A 689 -47.09 18.35 -39.65
CA GLN A 689 -46.06 19.39 -39.52
C GLN A 689 -44.65 18.82 -39.45
N VAL A 690 -44.45 17.71 -38.73
CA VAL A 690 -43.15 17.02 -38.66
C VAL A 690 -42.72 16.51 -40.03
N MET A 691 -43.65 15.93 -40.81
CA MET A 691 -43.37 15.48 -42.17
C MET A 691 -43.07 16.65 -43.13
N ARG A 692 -43.73 17.80 -42.95
CA ARG A 692 -43.47 19.01 -43.75
C ARG A 692 -42.09 19.60 -43.46
N LEU A 693 -41.69 19.64 -42.19
CA LEU A 693 -40.36 20.09 -41.76
C LEU A 693 -39.26 19.12 -42.23
N ARG A 694 -39.53 17.82 -42.26
CA ARG A 694 -38.61 16.81 -42.80
C ARG A 694 -38.39 16.96 -44.30
N ARG A 695 -39.42 17.35 -45.07
CA ARG A 695 -39.27 17.70 -46.51
C ARG A 695 -38.45 18.96 -46.71
N ILE A 696 -38.73 20.03 -45.95
CA ILE A 696 -37.95 21.28 -46.02
C ILE A 696 -36.47 21.02 -45.70
N GLN A 697 -36.19 20.14 -44.73
CA GLN A 697 -34.83 19.76 -44.38
C GLN A 697 -34.14 18.92 -45.47
N GLN A 698 -34.88 18.02 -46.14
CA GLN A 698 -34.37 17.27 -47.29
C GLN A 698 -34.08 18.17 -48.51
N ASP A 699 -34.93 19.19 -48.75
CA ASP A 699 -34.75 20.16 -49.84
C ASP A 699 -33.56 21.11 -49.56
N LEU A 700 -33.34 21.50 -48.30
CA LEU A 700 -32.17 22.29 -47.90
C LEU A 700 -30.84 21.51 -48.00
N THR A 701 -30.85 20.20 -47.74
CA THR A 701 -29.67 19.35 -47.92
C THR A 701 -29.35 19.03 -49.38
N LYS A 702 -30.32 19.15 -50.30
CA LYS A 702 -30.08 18.98 -51.75
C LYS A 702 -29.51 20.23 -52.43
N ASN A 703 -29.77 21.43 -51.89
CA ASN A 703 -29.34 22.69 -52.50
C ASN A 703 -27.98 23.24 -52.01
N ASN A 704 -27.38 22.66 -50.96
CA ASN A 704 -26.06 23.08 -50.45
C ASN A 704 -24.89 22.24 -51.01
N GLY A 705 -25.07 21.63 -52.19
CA GLY A 705 -24.03 20.90 -52.94
C GLY A 705 -23.57 21.59 -54.23
N SER A 706 -23.96 22.85 -54.47
CA SER A 706 -23.47 23.63 -55.62
C SER A 706 -23.47 25.13 -55.33
N VAL A 707 -22.29 25.71 -55.58
CA VAL A 707 -21.85 27.12 -55.46
C VAL A 707 -21.25 27.49 -54.11
#